data_AF-A0AAD8QKG5-F1
#
_entry.id   AF-A0AAD8QKG5-F1
#
_cell.length_a   1.000
_cell.length_b   1.000
_cell.length_c   1.000
_cell.angle_alpha   90.00
_cell.angle_beta   90.00
_cell.angle_gamma   90.00
#
_symmetry.space_group_name_H-M   'P 1'
#
loop_
_entity.id
_entity.type
_entity.pdbx_description
1 polymer ?
#
loop_
_entity_poly.entity_id
_entity_poly.type
_entity_poly.pdbx_seq_one_letter_code
_entity_poly.pdbx_strand_id
1 'polypeptide(L)'
;MHHLVWRPYAVAKSFRRQGIRGPAYRFFVGNNEESKAMRVATANDVLNIRSHDIIPRVLPQYQAWTASYGKVFLSWTGYTPALCVGDYDMVKQILSNKSGLYNKPDPGPNILALLGKGLVFADGDLWTRHRHVVHPAFTMDKLKRMATTMAECAGEVVGAWEARAAAASGGVARVENIGQQFVELTADVISRTAFGSSYREGKELFVAQRELQYIAFTSINKVRIPGLQYLPTKTNVRRWQLTKKVRGTLMAIIRDRQAAAKEARGRGNDLLGLMLEANASADAGEQRADMSMDEIIDECKTFFFAGHDTTSHLLTWAVFLLGTHPEWQQKLREEVIRECGGTKAPIHGDALNKLKIATMVLYETLRLYGAATIIARKAAADTELSGVKIPKGTMTMIPIAMMHRDEEVWGADAGKFNPDRFRNGVGRAAKHPSAMLGFSVGPRSCIGQDFAMLEAKATLALIVRRFEFEVAPEYVHAPTDFVTLQPKCGLPILLKLLHQKNGPDQSVQIVACAAARQPVIAVVAMASSAVLALVALAVMLVTWVWTVAMQHLVWRPYAVAKAFRRQGIRGPAYRFFVGNNEESKAMRVATADDVLDLRSHDIIRRVLPQYQAWMAAHGKVFLSWVGYRPALCVADYDMAKQILSNKTGLHSKTDPGPNIMALLGKGLVFTEGDEWARHRRVVHPAFTMDKLKVRSGRLTLCVARF
;
A
#
# COMPACT_ATOMS: atom_id res chain seq x y z
N MET A 1 0.72 13.27 28.14
CA MET A 1 -0.64 13.35 28.71
C MET A 1 -1.64 14.12 27.84
N HIS A 2 -1.32 15.33 27.34
CA HIS A 2 -2.27 16.17 26.60
C HIS A 2 -3.03 15.45 25.45
N HIS A 3 -2.32 14.80 24.52
CA HIS A 3 -2.95 14.14 23.36
C HIS A 3 -3.62 12.80 23.65
N LEU A 4 -3.18 12.09 24.70
CA LEU A 4 -3.62 10.72 24.99
C LEU A 4 -4.68 10.65 26.09
N VAL A 5 -4.85 11.71 26.90
CA VAL A 5 -5.77 11.71 28.04
C VAL A 5 -6.68 12.92 27.97
N TRP A 6 -6.11 14.12 28.03
CA TRP A 6 -6.89 15.36 28.16
C TRP A 6 -7.71 15.65 26.91
N ARG A 7 -7.10 15.55 25.72
CA ARG A 7 -7.78 15.81 24.45
C ARG A 7 -8.93 14.82 24.20
N PRO A 8 -8.75 13.48 24.33
CA PRO A 8 -9.87 12.55 24.25
C PRO A 8 -11.01 12.88 25.21
N TYR A 9 -10.70 13.19 26.47
CA TYR A 9 -11.69 13.59 27.47
C TYR A 9 -12.44 14.87 27.05
N ALA A 10 -11.72 15.92 26.64
CA ALA A 10 -12.30 17.20 26.25
C ALA A 10 -13.20 17.07 25.01
N VAL A 11 -12.76 16.31 24.00
CA VAL A 11 -13.55 16.04 22.79
C VAL A 11 -14.79 15.21 23.10
N ALA A 12 -14.66 14.14 23.90
CA ALA A 12 -15.80 13.33 24.34
C ALA A 12 -16.85 14.17 25.09
N LYS A 13 -16.38 15.04 25.99
CA LYS A 13 -17.24 15.98 26.74
C LYS A 13 -17.93 16.99 25.82
N SER A 14 -17.22 17.49 24.81
CA SER A 14 -17.77 18.42 23.81
C SER A 14 -18.88 17.78 22.99
N PHE A 15 -18.69 16.56 22.47
CA PHE A 15 -19.74 15.85 21.73
C PHE A 15 -20.92 15.46 22.62
N ARG A 16 -20.67 15.03 23.87
CA ARG A 16 -21.74 14.67 24.82
C ARG A 16 -22.67 15.85 25.13
N ARG A 17 -22.13 17.07 25.22
CA ARG A 17 -22.92 18.30 25.39
C ARG A 17 -23.84 18.61 24.21
N GLN A 18 -23.52 18.06 23.04
CA GLN A 18 -24.27 18.19 21.79
C GLN A 18 -25.19 16.98 21.54
N GLY A 19 -25.38 16.10 22.54
CA GLY A 19 -26.20 14.90 22.42
C GLY A 19 -25.52 13.70 21.73
N ILE A 20 -24.31 13.86 21.20
CA ILE A 20 -23.59 12.81 20.49
C ILE A 20 -22.81 11.94 21.48
N ARG A 21 -23.13 10.64 21.51
CA ARG A 21 -22.48 9.64 22.34
C ARG A 21 -21.81 8.58 21.47
N GLY A 22 -21.19 7.60 22.10
CA GLY A 22 -20.55 6.47 21.44
C GLY A 22 -19.70 5.66 22.41
N PRO A 23 -19.03 4.61 21.91
CA PRO A 23 -18.21 3.75 22.76
C PRO A 23 -17.12 4.55 23.49
N ALA A 24 -16.83 4.15 24.74
CA ALA A 24 -15.89 4.86 25.58
C ALA A 24 -14.46 4.79 25.02
N TYR A 25 -13.70 5.88 25.19
CA TYR A 25 -12.28 5.91 24.86
C TYR A 25 -11.50 4.99 25.81
N ARG A 26 -10.74 4.04 25.27
CA ARG A 26 -9.74 3.28 26.03
C ARG A 26 -8.36 3.91 25.83
N PHE A 27 -7.64 4.12 26.93
CA PHE A 27 -6.34 4.78 26.91
C PHE A 27 -5.43 4.18 25.82
N PHE A 28 -4.83 5.05 25.01
CA PHE A 28 -3.92 4.74 23.90
C PHE A 28 -4.55 4.02 22.69
N VAL A 29 -5.34 2.97 22.92
CA VAL A 29 -5.88 2.07 21.88
C VAL A 29 -7.23 2.49 21.31
N GLY A 30 -7.98 3.35 21.98
CA GLY A 30 -9.32 3.73 21.55
C GLY A 30 -10.27 2.53 21.50
N ASN A 31 -11.01 2.40 20.40
CA ASN A 31 -11.90 1.26 20.16
C ASN A 31 -11.29 0.21 19.22
N ASN A 32 -9.98 0.28 18.95
CA ASN A 32 -9.33 -0.57 17.97
C ASN A 32 -9.41 -2.07 18.32
N GLU A 33 -9.12 -2.44 19.58
CA GLU A 33 -9.16 -3.84 20.01
C GLU A 33 -10.60 -4.38 20.08
N GLU A 34 -11.56 -3.55 20.49
CA GLU A 34 -12.99 -3.88 20.45
C GLU A 34 -13.46 -4.12 19.01
N SER A 35 -13.14 -3.20 18.10
CA SER A 35 -13.46 -3.34 16.67
C SER A 35 -12.82 -4.60 16.08
N LYS A 36 -11.57 -4.89 16.45
CA LYS A 36 -10.85 -6.08 16.00
C LYS A 36 -11.50 -7.36 16.53
N ALA A 37 -11.88 -7.39 17.81
CA ALA A 37 -12.55 -8.54 18.42
C ALA A 37 -13.90 -8.82 17.73
N MET A 38 -14.70 -7.79 17.47
CA MET A 38 -15.98 -7.92 16.76
C MET A 38 -15.79 -8.45 15.32
N ARG A 39 -14.79 -7.95 14.59
CA ARG A 39 -14.45 -8.46 13.25
C ARG A 39 -13.95 -9.90 13.27
N VAL A 40 -13.20 -10.31 14.28
CA VAL A 40 -12.73 -11.69 14.42
C VAL A 40 -13.90 -12.63 14.74
N ALA A 41 -14.84 -12.19 15.59
CA ALA A 41 -16.01 -12.97 15.97
C ALA A 41 -16.88 -13.35 14.76
N THR A 42 -17.00 -12.46 13.77
CA THR A 42 -17.82 -12.69 12.57
C THR A 42 -17.02 -13.13 11.33
N ALA A 43 -15.70 -13.34 11.45
CA ALA A 43 -14.80 -13.61 10.32
C ALA A 43 -15.00 -14.97 9.63
N ASN A 44 -15.71 -15.89 10.30
CA ASN A 44 -16.00 -17.23 9.82
C ASN A 44 -17.47 -17.45 9.44
N ASP A 45 -18.33 -16.45 9.66
CA ASP A 45 -19.75 -16.52 9.28
C ASP A 45 -19.90 -16.73 7.76
N VAL A 46 -20.84 -17.57 7.36
CA VAL A 46 -21.19 -17.80 5.96
C VAL A 46 -22.60 -17.27 5.75
N LEU A 47 -22.76 -16.40 4.76
CA LEU A 47 -24.05 -15.84 4.41
C LEU A 47 -24.80 -16.79 3.48
N ASN A 48 -26.13 -16.79 3.55
CA ASN A 48 -26.93 -17.40 2.50
C ASN A 48 -26.63 -16.70 1.16
N ILE A 49 -26.49 -17.46 0.07
CA ILE A 49 -26.18 -16.91 -1.26
C ILE A 49 -27.21 -15.87 -1.74
N ARG A 50 -28.45 -15.95 -1.26
CA ARG A 50 -29.54 -15.01 -1.57
C ARG A 50 -29.59 -13.80 -0.61
N SER A 51 -28.76 -13.78 0.44
CA SER A 51 -28.67 -12.66 1.36
C SER A 51 -27.57 -11.70 0.93
N HIS A 52 -27.93 -10.43 0.74
CA HIS A 52 -26.98 -9.36 0.44
C HIS A 52 -26.67 -8.48 1.67
N ASP A 53 -27.09 -8.88 2.87
CA ASP A 53 -26.73 -8.18 4.10
C ASP A 53 -25.34 -8.62 4.58
N ILE A 54 -24.32 -7.92 4.06
CA ILE A 54 -22.93 -8.16 4.40
C ILE A 54 -22.48 -7.42 5.68
N ILE A 55 -23.32 -6.53 6.22
CA ILE A 55 -22.93 -5.58 7.27
C ILE A 55 -22.52 -6.28 8.58
N PRO A 56 -23.26 -7.28 9.09
CA PRO A 56 -22.87 -8.00 10.31
C PRO A 56 -21.47 -8.62 10.22
N ARG A 57 -21.08 -9.05 9.01
CA ARG A 57 -19.79 -9.66 8.77
C ARG A 57 -18.68 -8.63 8.53
N VAL A 58 -18.93 -7.64 7.70
CA VAL A 58 -17.88 -6.73 7.21
C VAL A 58 -17.64 -5.57 8.18
N LEU A 59 -18.71 -5.02 8.77
CA LEU A 59 -18.69 -3.85 9.65
C LEU A 59 -19.45 -4.09 10.98
N PRO A 60 -19.22 -5.20 11.71
CA PRO A 60 -19.98 -5.55 12.91
C PRO A 60 -19.98 -4.45 13.98
N GLN A 61 -18.83 -3.79 14.17
CA GLN A 61 -18.69 -2.71 15.14
C GLN A 61 -19.56 -1.49 14.79
N TYR A 62 -19.65 -1.12 13.51
CA TYR A 62 -20.48 0.00 13.11
C TYR A 62 -21.97 -0.36 13.20
N GLN A 63 -22.36 -1.60 12.90
CA GLN A 63 -23.73 -2.06 13.10
C GLN A 63 -24.15 -1.96 14.58
N ALA A 64 -23.35 -2.55 15.47
CA ALA A 64 -23.63 -2.57 16.90
C ALA A 64 -23.68 -1.17 17.51
N TRP A 65 -22.74 -0.30 17.14
CA TRP A 65 -22.70 1.07 17.63
C TRP A 65 -23.81 1.94 17.04
N THR A 66 -24.20 1.72 15.78
CA THR A 66 -25.35 2.43 15.18
C THR A 66 -26.64 2.05 15.91
N ALA A 67 -26.84 0.77 16.22
CA ALA A 67 -27.99 0.31 17.01
C ALA A 67 -28.03 0.93 18.42
N SER A 68 -26.85 1.19 19.02
CA SER A 68 -26.75 1.70 20.39
C SER A 68 -26.79 3.23 20.50
N TYR A 69 -26.29 3.94 19.48
CA TYR A 69 -26.01 5.38 19.55
C TYR A 69 -26.63 6.20 18.40
N GLY A 70 -27.30 5.54 17.45
CA GLY A 70 -27.88 6.17 16.26
C GLY A 70 -26.89 6.30 15.09
N LYS A 71 -27.33 6.95 14.00
CA LYS A 71 -26.56 7.08 12.74
C LYS A 71 -25.35 8.02 12.86
N VAL A 72 -25.27 8.85 13.91
CA VAL A 72 -24.16 9.78 14.17
C VAL A 72 -23.62 9.54 15.57
N PHE A 73 -22.40 9.00 15.68
CA PHE A 73 -21.81 8.63 16.97
C PHE A 73 -20.29 8.80 16.99
N LEU A 74 -19.74 8.99 18.19
CA LEU A 74 -18.30 9.17 18.40
C LEU A 74 -17.60 7.83 18.72
N SER A 75 -16.62 7.45 17.93
CA SER A 75 -15.68 6.36 18.21
C SER A 75 -14.23 6.86 18.22
N TRP A 76 -13.27 5.95 18.43
CA TRP A 76 -11.86 6.27 18.61
C TRP A 76 -10.95 5.34 17.81
N THR A 77 -10.15 5.94 16.91
CA THR A 77 -9.06 5.24 16.21
C THR A 77 -7.75 5.53 16.91
N GLY A 78 -7.30 4.62 17.77
CA GLY A 78 -6.26 4.93 18.76
C GLY A 78 -6.72 6.12 19.63
N TYR A 79 -5.89 7.15 19.75
CA TYR A 79 -6.24 8.40 20.45
C TYR A 79 -6.95 9.44 19.58
N THR A 80 -7.20 9.16 18.30
CA THR A 80 -7.84 10.11 17.38
C THR A 80 -9.36 9.94 17.44
N PRO A 81 -10.13 11.01 17.72
CA PRO A 81 -11.59 10.94 17.71
C PRO A 81 -12.10 10.73 16.28
N ALA A 82 -13.07 9.85 16.11
CA ALA A 82 -13.67 9.47 14.84
C ALA A 82 -15.21 9.54 14.95
N LEU A 83 -15.81 10.55 14.33
CA LEU A 83 -17.26 10.70 14.23
C LEU A 83 -17.76 9.83 13.07
N CYS A 84 -18.56 8.80 13.36
CA CYS A 84 -19.35 8.12 12.35
C CYS A 84 -20.45 9.07 11.87
N VAL A 85 -20.59 9.24 10.56
CA VAL A 85 -21.57 10.13 9.93
C VAL A 85 -22.40 9.31 8.94
N GLY A 86 -23.51 8.76 9.42
CA GLY A 86 -24.52 8.05 8.62
C GLY A 86 -25.67 8.92 8.13
N ASP A 87 -25.59 10.24 8.32
CA ASP A 87 -26.57 11.22 7.83
C ASP A 87 -26.18 11.74 6.44
N TYR A 88 -27.12 11.73 5.49
CA TYR A 88 -26.87 12.06 4.09
C TYR A 88 -26.57 13.53 3.84
N ASP A 89 -27.20 14.44 4.58
CA ASP A 89 -26.98 15.89 4.43
C ASP A 89 -25.62 16.30 5.01
N MET A 90 -25.25 15.74 6.16
CA MET A 90 -23.92 15.88 6.74
C MET A 90 -22.84 15.33 5.78
N VAL A 91 -23.06 14.14 5.20
CA VAL A 91 -22.13 13.55 4.22
C VAL A 91 -22.00 14.43 2.98
N LYS A 92 -23.11 14.95 2.45
CA LYS A 92 -23.10 15.87 1.30
C LYS A 92 -22.31 17.15 1.61
N GLN A 93 -22.48 17.73 2.80
CA GLN A 93 -21.72 18.91 3.24
C GLN A 93 -20.21 18.60 3.35
N ILE A 94 -19.83 17.46 3.94
CA ILE A 94 -18.42 17.04 4.04
C ILE A 94 -17.81 16.85 2.64
N LEU A 95 -18.48 16.11 1.77
CA LEU A 95 -17.93 15.70 0.47
C LEU A 95 -17.95 16.82 -0.57
N SER A 96 -18.89 17.77 -0.47
CA SER A 96 -18.97 18.95 -1.34
C SER A 96 -18.10 20.12 -0.86
N ASN A 97 -17.42 20.00 0.28
CA ASN A 97 -16.59 21.06 0.84
C ASN A 97 -15.41 21.41 -0.10
N LYS A 98 -15.35 22.67 -0.52
CA LYS A 98 -14.26 23.23 -1.36
C LYS A 98 -13.25 24.05 -0.56
N SER A 99 -13.52 24.35 0.71
CA SER A 99 -12.69 25.25 1.54
C SER A 99 -11.48 24.56 2.18
N GLY A 100 -11.28 23.27 1.95
CA GLY A 100 -10.17 22.50 2.56
C GLY A 100 -10.37 22.23 4.05
N LEU A 101 -11.61 22.33 4.56
CA LEU A 101 -11.93 22.03 5.96
C LEU A 101 -11.91 20.53 6.24
N TYR A 102 -12.19 19.71 5.24
CA TYR A 102 -12.26 18.25 5.36
C TYR A 102 -11.22 17.57 4.46
N ASN A 103 -10.00 17.43 4.98
CA ASN A 103 -8.87 16.84 4.26
C ASN A 103 -8.82 15.32 4.40
N LYS A 104 -7.96 14.63 3.64
CA LYS A 104 -7.73 13.21 3.84
C LYS A 104 -6.99 12.98 5.17
N PRO A 105 -7.40 11.98 5.98
CA PRO A 105 -6.58 11.59 7.14
C PRO A 105 -5.25 11.00 6.65
N ASP A 106 -4.19 11.11 7.46
CA ASP A 106 -2.90 10.50 7.16
C ASP A 106 -3.07 8.97 7.01
N PRO A 107 -2.89 8.40 5.81
CA PRO A 107 -3.12 6.99 5.54
C PRO A 107 -2.02 6.08 6.12
N GLY A 108 -0.83 6.63 6.36
CA GLY A 108 0.28 5.95 6.97
C GLY A 108 1.13 5.07 6.07
N PRO A 109 2.24 4.56 6.62
CA PRO A 109 3.33 4.01 5.80
C PRO A 109 2.93 2.74 5.04
N ASN A 110 1.99 1.94 5.56
CA ASN A 110 1.57 0.71 4.88
C ASN A 110 0.65 1.02 3.70
N ILE A 111 -0.27 1.97 3.85
CA ILE A 111 -1.14 2.41 2.76
C ILE A 111 -0.36 3.24 1.74
N LEU A 112 0.56 4.12 2.19
CA LEU A 112 1.44 4.87 1.29
C LEU A 112 2.42 3.97 0.53
N ALA A 113 2.86 2.85 1.11
CA ALA A 113 3.66 1.88 0.38
C ALA A 113 2.87 1.24 -0.78
N LEU A 114 1.58 0.99 -0.58
CA LEU A 114 0.67 0.44 -1.58
C LEU A 114 0.30 1.45 -2.68
N LEU A 115 -0.18 2.62 -2.27
CA LEU A 115 -0.84 3.60 -3.14
C LEU A 115 0.04 4.82 -3.49
N GLY A 116 1.11 5.08 -2.75
CA GLY A 116 1.83 6.35 -2.84
C GLY A 116 1.02 7.54 -2.32
N LYS A 117 1.60 8.74 -2.38
CA LYS A 117 0.89 10.01 -2.12
C LYS A 117 0.33 10.62 -3.42
N GLY A 118 -0.33 9.79 -4.24
CA GLY A 118 -1.01 10.23 -5.47
C GLY A 118 -2.37 10.88 -5.21
N LEU A 119 -3.19 11.00 -6.26
CA LEU A 119 -4.42 11.79 -6.31
C LEU A 119 -5.43 11.41 -5.22
N VAL A 120 -5.38 10.16 -4.75
CA VAL A 120 -6.22 9.62 -3.67
C VAL A 120 -5.93 10.32 -2.33
N PHE A 121 -4.68 10.66 -2.04
CA PHE A 121 -4.22 11.24 -0.76
C PHE A 121 -3.62 12.64 -0.86
N ALA A 122 -3.46 13.18 -2.07
CA ALA A 122 -3.16 14.59 -2.26
C ALA A 122 -4.32 15.46 -1.75
N ASP A 123 -3.98 16.59 -1.13
CA ASP A 123 -4.90 17.62 -0.61
C ASP A 123 -4.42 19.02 -1.04
N GLY A 124 -5.31 20.01 -0.98
CA GLY A 124 -5.00 21.41 -1.33
C GLY A 124 -4.46 21.58 -2.75
N ASP A 125 -3.50 22.49 -2.90
CA ASP A 125 -2.90 22.83 -4.19
C ASP A 125 -2.23 21.63 -4.88
N LEU A 126 -1.65 20.72 -4.09
CA LEU A 126 -1.06 19.48 -4.62
C LEU A 126 -2.10 18.65 -5.37
N TRP A 127 -3.30 18.50 -4.78
CA TRP A 127 -4.39 17.78 -5.44
C TRP A 127 -4.89 18.52 -6.66
N THR A 128 -5.11 19.84 -6.57
CA THR A 128 -5.60 20.64 -7.70
C THR A 128 -4.67 20.51 -8.91
N ARG A 129 -3.35 20.62 -8.67
CA ARG A 129 -2.32 20.45 -9.70
C ARG A 129 -2.33 19.04 -10.30
N HIS A 130 -2.28 18.00 -9.47
CA HIS A 130 -2.29 16.61 -9.97
C HIS A 130 -3.58 16.30 -10.74
N ARG A 131 -4.75 16.72 -10.21
CA ARG A 131 -6.06 16.56 -10.85
C ARG A 131 -6.07 17.21 -12.23
N HIS A 132 -5.52 18.42 -12.36
CA HIS A 132 -5.42 19.13 -13.63
C HIS A 132 -4.60 18.36 -14.66
N VAL A 133 -3.43 17.85 -14.29
CA VAL A 133 -2.54 17.09 -15.19
C VAL A 133 -3.19 15.79 -15.69
N VAL A 134 -3.87 15.05 -14.81
CA VAL A 134 -4.40 13.72 -15.17
C VAL A 134 -5.80 13.76 -15.78
N HIS A 135 -6.59 14.80 -15.55
CA HIS A 135 -7.98 14.91 -16.04
C HIS A 135 -8.14 14.71 -17.55
N PRO A 136 -7.25 15.24 -18.43
CA PRO A 136 -7.38 15.03 -19.87
C PRO A 136 -7.37 13.55 -20.28
N ALA A 137 -6.75 12.65 -19.50
CA ALA A 137 -6.76 11.20 -19.75
C ALA A 137 -8.16 10.57 -19.62
N PHE A 138 -9.06 11.18 -18.85
CA PHE A 138 -10.37 10.64 -18.49
C PHE A 138 -11.53 11.37 -19.21
N THR A 139 -11.23 12.11 -20.28
CA THR A 139 -12.25 12.71 -21.13
C THR A 139 -12.98 11.65 -21.95
N MET A 140 -14.29 11.82 -22.19
CA MET A 140 -15.11 10.82 -22.89
C MET A 140 -14.56 10.43 -24.27
N ASP A 141 -13.97 11.37 -25.01
CA ASP A 141 -13.37 11.06 -26.32
C ASP A 141 -12.16 10.13 -26.21
N LYS A 142 -11.32 10.29 -25.17
CA LYS A 142 -10.21 9.36 -24.91
C LYS A 142 -10.75 8.01 -24.42
N LEU A 143 -11.73 8.02 -23.53
CA LEU A 143 -12.33 6.79 -23.00
C LEU A 143 -13.00 5.94 -24.08
N LYS A 144 -13.69 6.57 -25.05
CA LYS A 144 -14.27 5.86 -26.21
C LYS A 144 -13.20 5.15 -27.05
N ARG A 145 -11.99 5.73 -27.18
CA ARG A 145 -10.86 5.08 -27.86
C ARG A 145 -10.29 3.93 -27.03
N MET A 146 -10.19 4.10 -25.71
CA MET A 146 -9.75 3.05 -24.79
C MET A 146 -10.73 1.86 -24.75
N ALA A 147 -12.03 2.10 -25.01
CA ALA A 147 -13.04 1.06 -24.99
C ALA A 147 -12.77 -0.10 -25.97
N THR A 148 -12.13 0.18 -27.11
CA THR A 148 -11.70 -0.87 -28.05
C THR A 148 -10.66 -1.78 -27.39
N THR A 149 -9.62 -1.21 -26.79
CA THR A 149 -8.61 -1.98 -26.06
C THR A 149 -9.19 -2.72 -24.85
N MET A 150 -10.14 -2.12 -24.14
CA MET A 150 -10.87 -2.80 -23.06
C MET A 150 -11.60 -4.05 -23.57
N ALA A 151 -12.30 -3.93 -24.71
CA ALA A 151 -13.02 -5.04 -25.33
C ALA A 151 -12.06 -6.11 -25.87
N GLU A 152 -10.91 -5.73 -26.41
CA GLU A 152 -9.87 -6.68 -26.84
C GLU A 152 -9.33 -7.50 -25.67
N CYS A 153 -8.90 -6.85 -24.58
CA CYS A 153 -8.42 -7.53 -23.37
C CYS A 153 -9.49 -8.48 -22.81
N ALA A 154 -10.75 -8.03 -22.74
CA ALA A 154 -11.85 -8.88 -22.27
C ALA A 154 -12.14 -10.03 -23.25
N GLY A 155 -11.98 -9.80 -24.55
CA GLY A 155 -12.13 -10.79 -25.60
C GLY A 155 -11.10 -11.92 -25.51
N GLU A 156 -9.84 -11.61 -25.17
CA GLU A 156 -8.78 -12.61 -24.93
C GLU A 156 -9.18 -13.59 -23.81
N VAL A 157 -9.70 -13.05 -22.69
CA VAL A 157 -10.12 -13.85 -21.53
C VAL A 157 -11.38 -14.68 -21.85
N VAL A 158 -12.39 -14.05 -22.44
CA VAL A 158 -13.66 -14.71 -22.82
C VAL A 158 -13.43 -15.78 -23.89
N GLY A 159 -12.54 -15.54 -24.86
CA GLY A 159 -12.16 -16.53 -25.89
C GLY A 159 -11.48 -17.75 -25.30
N ALA A 160 -10.61 -17.58 -24.29
CA ALA A 160 -10.03 -18.70 -23.55
C ALA A 160 -11.08 -19.51 -22.76
N TRP A 161 -12.19 -18.89 -22.35
CA TRP A 161 -13.31 -19.60 -21.70
C TRP A 161 -14.13 -20.36 -22.73
N GLU A 162 -14.36 -19.76 -23.89
CA GLU A 162 -15.10 -20.35 -25.00
C GLU A 162 -14.39 -21.60 -25.51
N ALA A 163 -13.07 -21.54 -25.72
CA ALA A 163 -12.27 -22.69 -26.09
C ALA A 163 -12.36 -23.83 -25.05
N ARG A 164 -12.32 -23.50 -23.75
CA ARG A 164 -12.47 -24.50 -22.67
C ARG A 164 -13.88 -25.10 -22.63
N ALA A 165 -14.91 -24.30 -22.83
CA ALA A 165 -16.30 -24.76 -22.83
C ALA A 165 -16.60 -25.64 -24.05
N ALA A 166 -16.10 -25.25 -25.23
CA ALA A 166 -16.24 -26.02 -26.46
C ALA A 166 -15.53 -27.38 -26.40
N ALA A 167 -14.42 -27.47 -25.66
CA ALA A 167 -13.70 -28.72 -25.43
C ALA A 167 -14.35 -29.63 -24.35
N ALA A 168 -15.26 -29.09 -23.53
CA ALA A 168 -15.89 -29.83 -22.44
C ALA A 168 -17.14 -30.59 -22.92
N SER A 169 -17.32 -31.82 -22.45
CA SER A 169 -18.54 -32.59 -22.67
C SER A 169 -19.75 -31.85 -22.09
N GLY A 170 -20.68 -31.42 -22.95
CA GLY A 170 -21.87 -30.66 -22.56
C GLY A 170 -21.76 -29.14 -22.70
N GLY A 171 -20.64 -28.60 -23.20
CA GLY A 171 -20.50 -27.16 -23.47
C GLY A 171 -20.41 -26.29 -22.22
N VAL A 172 -20.08 -26.88 -21.06
CA VAL A 172 -19.98 -26.18 -19.77
C VAL A 172 -18.52 -26.14 -19.32
N ALA A 173 -17.97 -24.93 -19.17
CA ALA A 173 -16.67 -24.70 -18.55
C ALA A 173 -16.82 -24.26 -17.10
N ARG A 174 -15.97 -24.80 -16.24
CA ARG A 174 -15.85 -24.36 -14.86
C ARG A 174 -14.67 -23.39 -14.69
N VAL A 175 -14.90 -22.31 -13.96
CA VAL A 175 -13.86 -21.35 -13.55
C VAL A 175 -13.85 -21.28 -12.03
N GLU A 176 -12.82 -21.84 -11.39
CA GLU A 176 -12.74 -21.93 -9.91
C GLU A 176 -12.75 -20.57 -9.20
N ASN A 177 -12.12 -19.56 -9.80
CA ASN A 177 -12.12 -18.21 -9.26
C ASN A 177 -12.13 -17.18 -10.39
N ILE A 178 -13.31 -16.76 -10.80
CA ILE A 178 -13.46 -15.74 -11.85
C ILE A 178 -12.89 -14.39 -11.42
N GLY A 179 -12.90 -14.08 -10.12
CA GLY A 179 -12.35 -12.84 -9.59
C GLY A 179 -10.85 -12.69 -9.82
N GLN A 180 -10.08 -13.78 -9.69
CA GLN A 180 -8.65 -13.77 -10.03
C GLN A 180 -8.43 -13.46 -11.52
N GLN A 181 -9.31 -13.93 -12.41
CA GLN A 181 -9.22 -13.64 -13.83
C GLN A 181 -9.60 -12.20 -14.15
N PHE A 182 -10.56 -11.62 -13.42
CA PHE A 182 -10.87 -10.20 -13.52
C PHE A 182 -9.76 -9.30 -12.98
N VAL A 183 -9.01 -9.73 -11.95
CA VAL A 183 -7.81 -9.01 -11.52
C VAL A 183 -6.77 -8.95 -12.64
N GLU A 184 -6.53 -10.08 -13.33
CA GLU A 184 -5.58 -10.14 -14.45
C GLU A 184 -6.07 -9.31 -15.66
N LEU A 185 -7.36 -9.42 -15.99
CA LEU A 185 -7.99 -8.62 -17.05
C LEU A 185 -7.84 -7.13 -16.81
N THR A 186 -8.30 -6.65 -15.66
CA THR A 186 -8.33 -5.21 -15.35
C THR A 186 -6.92 -4.64 -15.17
N ALA A 187 -5.98 -5.46 -14.70
CA ALA A 187 -4.56 -5.12 -14.66
C ALA A 187 -3.97 -4.94 -16.07
N ASP A 188 -4.38 -5.77 -17.04
CA ASP A 188 -3.97 -5.63 -18.44
C ASP A 188 -4.61 -4.40 -19.10
N VAL A 189 -5.90 -4.19 -18.86
CA VAL A 189 -6.61 -3.01 -19.35
C VAL A 189 -5.92 -1.73 -18.89
N ILE A 190 -5.67 -1.56 -17.58
CA ILE A 190 -5.02 -0.33 -17.09
C ILE A 190 -3.59 -0.20 -17.62
N SER A 191 -2.85 -1.31 -17.76
CA SER A 191 -1.50 -1.30 -18.31
C SER A 191 -1.49 -0.80 -19.76
N ARG A 192 -2.36 -1.36 -20.63
CA ARG A 192 -2.39 -1.00 -22.06
C ARG A 192 -2.96 0.40 -22.29
N THR A 193 -4.01 0.77 -21.56
CA THR A 193 -4.74 2.02 -21.80
C THR A 193 -4.09 3.23 -21.15
N ALA A 194 -3.60 3.11 -19.92
CA ALA A 194 -3.07 4.25 -19.16
C ALA A 194 -1.54 4.37 -19.19
N PHE A 195 -0.82 3.24 -19.36
CA PHE A 195 0.65 3.21 -19.31
C PHE A 195 1.29 2.76 -20.63
N GLY A 196 0.48 2.37 -21.63
CA GLY A 196 0.93 1.81 -22.91
C GLY A 196 1.91 0.65 -22.76
N SER A 197 1.74 -0.14 -21.69
CA SER A 197 2.52 -1.34 -21.37
C SER A 197 1.59 -2.57 -21.37
N SER A 198 2.14 -3.78 -21.25
CA SER A 198 1.33 -4.99 -21.09
C SER A 198 1.24 -5.47 -19.63
N TYR A 199 0.21 -6.25 -19.27
CA TYR A 199 0.16 -6.93 -17.97
C TYR A 199 1.42 -7.78 -17.72
N ARG A 200 1.99 -8.40 -18.76
CA ARG A 200 3.18 -9.25 -18.64
C ARG A 200 4.39 -8.46 -18.14
N GLU A 201 4.55 -7.21 -18.60
CA GLU A 201 5.58 -6.28 -18.10
C GLU A 201 5.29 -5.81 -16.67
N GLY A 202 4.01 -5.66 -16.31
CA GLY A 202 3.55 -5.23 -14.99
C GLY A 202 3.33 -6.33 -13.95
N LYS A 203 3.42 -7.62 -14.29
CA LYS A 203 3.00 -8.73 -13.41
C LYS A 203 3.67 -8.68 -12.03
N GLU A 204 4.96 -8.37 -12.01
CA GLU A 204 5.71 -8.24 -10.76
C GLU A 204 5.25 -7.09 -9.87
N LEU A 205 4.78 -5.99 -10.47
CA LEU A 205 4.21 -4.84 -9.78
C LEU A 205 2.91 -5.25 -9.08
N PHE A 206 1.99 -5.91 -9.79
CA PHE A 206 0.69 -6.33 -9.25
C PHE A 206 0.84 -7.34 -8.12
N VAL A 207 1.74 -8.33 -8.26
CA VAL A 207 2.04 -9.29 -7.19
C VAL A 207 2.58 -8.59 -5.95
N ALA A 208 3.49 -7.63 -6.11
CA ALA A 208 4.05 -6.87 -4.99
C ALA A 208 2.99 -5.96 -4.33
N GLN A 209 2.10 -5.33 -5.12
CA GLN A 209 0.99 -4.53 -4.59
C GLN A 209 -0.02 -5.38 -3.82
N ARG A 210 -0.34 -6.59 -4.27
CA ARG A 210 -1.24 -7.49 -3.53
C ARG A 210 -0.69 -7.87 -2.15
N GLU A 211 0.61 -8.10 -2.04
CA GLU A 211 1.23 -8.34 -0.74
C GLU A 211 1.23 -7.08 0.15
N LEU A 212 1.48 -5.91 -0.44
CA LEU A 212 1.36 -4.62 0.26
C LEU A 212 -0.07 -4.35 0.74
N GLN A 213 -1.10 -4.73 -0.02
CA GLN A 213 -2.51 -4.65 0.36
C GLN A 213 -2.79 -5.50 1.60
N TYR A 214 -2.27 -6.73 1.65
CA TYR A 214 -2.36 -7.58 2.85
C TYR A 214 -1.67 -6.96 4.08
N ILE A 215 -0.47 -6.39 3.89
CA ILE A 215 0.26 -5.69 4.97
C ILE A 215 -0.54 -4.46 5.45
N ALA A 216 -1.15 -3.72 4.54
CA ALA A 216 -2.01 -2.58 4.85
C ALA A 216 -3.25 -2.99 5.65
N PHE A 217 -3.97 -4.02 5.18
CA PHE A 217 -5.13 -4.59 5.85
C PHE A 217 -4.83 -5.01 7.30
N THR A 218 -3.77 -5.80 7.51
CA THR A 218 -3.38 -6.29 8.85
C THR A 218 -2.94 -5.18 9.81
N SER A 219 -2.85 -3.95 9.33
CA SER A 219 -2.43 -2.77 10.09
C SER A 219 -3.53 -1.73 10.30
N ILE A 220 -4.70 -1.88 9.67
CA ILE A 220 -5.74 -0.84 9.62
C ILE A 220 -6.30 -0.46 11.01
N ASN A 221 -6.33 -1.43 11.94
CA ASN A 221 -6.77 -1.25 13.33
C ASN A 221 -5.61 -1.21 14.33
N LYS A 222 -4.35 -1.09 13.89
CA LYS A 222 -3.21 -0.97 14.82
C LYS A 222 -2.96 0.48 15.21
N VAL A 223 -2.69 0.73 16.49
CA VAL A 223 -2.27 2.06 16.94
C VAL A 223 -0.93 2.40 16.28
N ARG A 224 -0.88 3.57 15.64
CA ARG A 224 0.33 4.07 14.98
C ARG A 224 1.21 4.74 16.02
N ILE A 225 2.35 4.11 16.30
CA ILE A 225 3.37 4.65 17.21
C ILE A 225 4.44 5.34 16.36
N PRO A 226 4.71 6.63 16.57
CA PRO A 226 5.80 7.33 15.90
C PRO A 226 7.13 6.58 16.08
N GLY A 227 7.96 6.53 15.04
CA GLY A 227 9.25 5.84 15.09
C GLY A 227 9.21 4.34 14.77
N LEU A 228 8.17 3.60 15.17
CA LEU A 228 8.09 2.14 14.94
C LEU A 228 8.20 1.75 13.45
N GLN A 229 7.75 2.63 12.55
CA GLN A 229 7.84 2.40 11.11
C GLN A 229 9.27 2.29 10.57
N TYR A 230 10.26 2.80 11.32
CA TYR A 230 11.69 2.77 10.97
C TYR A 230 12.43 1.60 11.62
N LEU A 231 11.80 0.87 12.55
CA LEU A 231 12.42 -0.32 13.15
C LEU A 231 12.42 -1.49 12.17
N PRO A 232 13.49 -2.31 12.12
CA PRO A 232 13.61 -3.44 11.19
C PRO A 232 12.81 -4.67 11.65
N THR A 233 11.50 -4.49 11.87
CA THR A 233 10.58 -5.62 12.12
C THR A 233 10.37 -6.43 10.83
N LYS A 234 10.00 -7.72 10.95
CA LYS A 234 9.74 -8.58 9.77
C LYS A 234 8.79 -7.91 8.77
N THR A 235 7.69 -7.32 9.26
CA THR A 235 6.71 -6.61 8.42
C THR A 235 7.28 -5.34 7.79
N ASN A 236 8.05 -4.53 8.53
CA ASN A 236 8.63 -3.29 7.98
C ASN A 236 9.70 -3.61 6.93
N VAL A 237 10.59 -4.57 7.19
CA VAL A 237 11.61 -5.02 6.23
C VAL A 237 10.95 -5.53 4.96
N ARG A 238 9.91 -6.38 5.09
CA ARG A 238 9.18 -6.88 3.93
C ARG A 238 8.50 -5.75 3.15
N ARG A 239 7.86 -4.81 3.83
CA ARG A 239 7.28 -3.61 3.21
C ARG A 239 8.34 -2.81 2.45
N TRP A 240 9.52 -2.58 3.02
CA TRP A 240 10.59 -1.84 2.35
C TRP A 240 11.09 -2.55 1.10
N GLN A 241 11.26 -3.88 1.15
CA GLN A 241 11.61 -4.69 -0.02
C GLN A 241 10.56 -4.57 -1.13
N LEU A 242 9.28 -4.72 -0.78
CA LEU A 242 8.17 -4.58 -1.73
C LEU A 242 8.08 -3.16 -2.31
N THR A 243 8.22 -2.13 -1.47
CA THR A 243 8.22 -0.73 -1.90
C THR A 243 9.36 -0.44 -2.88
N LYS A 244 10.56 -0.97 -2.60
CA LYS A 244 11.72 -0.86 -3.49
C LYS A 244 11.47 -1.58 -4.81
N LYS A 245 10.88 -2.78 -4.77
CA LYS A 245 10.51 -3.55 -5.96
C LYS A 245 9.50 -2.80 -6.84
N VAL A 246 8.39 -2.35 -6.25
CA VAL A 246 7.35 -1.53 -6.90
C VAL A 246 7.97 -0.30 -7.55
N ARG A 247 8.79 0.47 -6.81
CA ARG A 247 9.47 1.65 -7.36
C ARG A 247 10.41 1.29 -8.52
N GLY A 248 11.16 0.20 -8.40
CA GLY A 248 12.07 -0.27 -9.45
C GLY A 248 11.34 -0.61 -10.74
N THR A 249 10.25 -1.37 -10.66
CA THR A 249 9.43 -1.75 -11.82
C THR A 249 8.78 -0.52 -12.47
N LEU A 250 8.21 0.40 -11.69
CA LEU A 250 7.63 1.63 -12.22
C LEU A 250 8.67 2.51 -12.91
N MET A 251 9.88 2.61 -12.34
CA MET A 251 10.98 3.35 -12.97
C MET A 251 11.44 2.71 -14.27
N ALA A 252 11.38 1.39 -14.41
CA ALA A 252 11.67 0.72 -15.69
C ALA A 252 10.65 1.13 -16.76
N ILE A 253 9.34 1.01 -16.46
CA ILE A 253 8.25 1.43 -17.36
C ILE A 253 8.42 2.90 -17.77
N ILE A 254 8.73 3.80 -16.83
CA ILE A 254 8.95 5.22 -17.10
C ILE A 254 10.14 5.43 -18.04
N ARG A 255 11.27 4.75 -17.80
CA ARG A 255 12.49 4.88 -18.62
C ARG A 255 12.27 4.35 -20.03
N ASP A 256 11.62 3.21 -20.17
CA ASP A 256 11.31 2.61 -21.47
C ASP A 256 10.42 3.56 -22.28
N ARG A 257 9.42 4.18 -21.63
CA ARG A 257 8.58 5.21 -22.25
C ARG A 257 9.38 6.45 -22.65
N GLN A 258 10.26 6.94 -21.80
CA GLN A 258 11.11 8.11 -22.10
C GLN A 258 12.07 7.83 -23.26
N ALA A 259 12.59 6.60 -23.39
CA ALA A 259 13.44 6.20 -24.50
C ALA A 259 12.63 6.18 -25.82
N ALA A 260 11.49 5.49 -25.83
CA ALA A 260 10.61 5.43 -27.01
C ALA A 260 10.12 6.82 -27.46
N ALA A 261 9.86 7.73 -26.52
CA ALA A 261 9.41 9.08 -26.82
C ALA A 261 10.44 9.94 -27.57
N LYS A 262 11.74 9.68 -27.35
CA LYS A 262 12.82 10.36 -28.10
C LYS A 262 12.87 9.90 -29.56
N GLU A 263 12.53 8.64 -29.82
CA GLU A 263 12.52 8.04 -31.15
C GLU A 263 11.25 8.41 -31.93
N ALA A 264 10.08 8.38 -31.27
CA ALA A 264 8.78 8.62 -31.89
C ALA A 264 8.30 10.09 -31.90
N ARG A 265 9.15 11.05 -31.48
CA ARG A 265 8.82 12.48 -31.33
C ARG A 265 7.55 12.78 -30.51
N GLY A 266 7.29 12.00 -29.45
CA GLY A 266 6.13 12.24 -28.59
C GLY A 266 6.03 11.27 -27.40
N ARG A 267 5.49 11.74 -26.26
CA ARG A 267 5.40 10.96 -25.00
C ARG A 267 4.14 10.08 -24.89
N GLY A 268 3.29 10.11 -25.92
CA GLY A 268 1.97 9.49 -25.92
C GLY A 268 0.90 10.37 -25.27
N ASN A 269 -0.37 10.12 -25.60
CA ASN A 269 -1.52 10.88 -25.09
C ASN A 269 -2.27 10.15 -23.95
N ASP A 270 -1.69 9.05 -23.45
CA ASP A 270 -2.19 8.29 -22.30
C ASP A 270 -1.81 8.97 -20.97
N LEU A 271 -2.25 8.38 -19.86
CA LEU A 271 -2.05 8.95 -18.53
C LEU A 271 -0.56 9.16 -18.20
N LEU A 272 0.28 8.16 -18.47
CA LEU A 272 1.73 8.27 -18.24
C LEU A 272 2.36 9.36 -19.13
N GLY A 273 1.98 9.43 -20.40
CA GLY A 273 2.45 10.44 -21.34
C GLY A 273 2.19 11.86 -20.86
N LEU A 274 0.96 12.15 -20.41
CA LEU A 274 0.58 13.46 -19.86
C LEU A 274 1.39 13.82 -18.60
N MET A 275 1.60 12.86 -17.69
CA MET A 275 2.40 13.09 -16.48
C MET A 275 3.88 13.36 -16.82
N LEU A 276 4.44 12.66 -17.81
CA LEU A 276 5.81 12.87 -18.28
C LEU A 276 5.98 14.19 -19.04
N GLU A 277 4.95 14.65 -19.74
CA GLU A 277 4.93 15.97 -20.38
C GLU A 277 4.89 17.09 -19.33
N ALA A 278 4.03 16.98 -18.32
CA ALA A 278 3.97 17.89 -17.18
C ALA A 278 5.27 17.91 -16.32
N ASN A 279 6.07 16.84 -16.37
CA ASN A 279 7.40 16.82 -15.77
C ASN A 279 8.45 17.53 -16.63
N ALA A 280 8.34 17.44 -17.95
CA ALA A 280 9.29 18.01 -18.91
C ALA A 280 9.08 19.51 -19.18
N SER A 281 7.90 20.07 -18.88
CA SER A 281 7.61 21.50 -19.04
C SER A 281 8.53 22.44 -18.24
N ALA A 282 9.31 21.90 -17.29
CA ALA A 282 10.35 22.65 -16.57
C ALA A 282 11.63 22.92 -17.37
N ASP A 283 11.92 22.14 -18.41
CA ASP A 283 13.17 22.27 -19.18
C ASP A 283 13.14 23.44 -20.19
N ALA A 284 11.99 24.13 -20.33
CA ALA A 284 11.76 25.17 -21.33
C ALA A 284 11.81 26.63 -20.79
N GLY A 285 12.05 26.85 -19.50
CA GLY A 285 12.27 28.19 -18.93
C GLY A 285 11.61 28.43 -17.57
N GLU A 286 12.43 28.71 -16.55
CA GLU A 286 12.17 29.32 -15.22
C GLU A 286 10.90 28.95 -14.40
N GLN A 287 10.11 27.95 -14.80
CA GLN A 287 8.97 27.46 -14.03
C GLN A 287 9.24 26.05 -13.46
N ARG A 288 8.83 25.84 -12.21
CA ARG A 288 8.90 24.55 -11.52
C ARG A 288 8.02 23.53 -12.25
N ALA A 289 8.53 22.32 -12.47
CA ALA A 289 7.78 21.23 -13.08
C ALA A 289 6.40 21.05 -12.41
N ASP A 290 5.36 20.91 -13.23
CA ASP A 290 4.00 20.67 -12.76
C ASP A 290 3.87 19.33 -12.05
N MET A 291 4.77 18.38 -12.31
CA MET A 291 4.96 17.18 -11.51
C MET A 291 6.43 16.78 -11.44
N SER A 292 6.91 16.39 -10.27
CA SER A 292 8.23 15.78 -10.07
C SER A 292 8.20 14.26 -10.35
N MET A 293 9.36 13.66 -10.60
CA MET A 293 9.46 12.22 -10.83
C MET A 293 8.93 11.38 -9.65
N ASP A 294 9.13 11.82 -8.40
CA ASP A 294 8.57 11.13 -7.24
C ASP A 294 7.04 11.23 -7.17
N GLU A 295 6.48 12.37 -7.57
CA GLU A 295 5.02 12.54 -7.69
C GLU A 295 4.45 11.64 -8.79
N ILE A 296 5.13 11.53 -9.94
CA ILE A 296 4.73 10.61 -11.01
C ILE A 296 4.72 9.16 -10.52
N ILE A 297 5.77 8.71 -9.83
CA ILE A 297 5.84 7.35 -9.29
C ILE A 297 4.69 7.07 -8.31
N ASP A 298 4.38 8.04 -7.45
CA ASP A 298 3.29 7.91 -6.49
C ASP A 298 1.91 7.94 -7.16
N GLU A 299 1.73 8.72 -8.23
CA GLU A 299 0.52 8.62 -9.07
C GLU A 299 0.43 7.28 -9.79
N CYS A 300 1.52 6.77 -10.37
CA CYS A 300 1.54 5.46 -11.00
C CYS A 300 1.10 4.37 -10.01
N LYS A 301 1.63 4.34 -8.77
CA LYS A 301 1.17 3.40 -7.73
C LYS A 301 -0.34 3.51 -7.49
N THR A 302 -0.84 4.74 -7.37
CA THR A 302 -2.26 5.03 -7.17
C THR A 302 -3.10 4.48 -8.31
N PHE A 303 -2.78 4.80 -9.57
CA PHE A 303 -3.59 4.43 -10.72
C PHE A 303 -3.50 2.94 -11.08
N PHE A 304 -2.31 2.32 -10.97
CA PHE A 304 -2.18 0.88 -11.12
C PHE A 304 -3.08 0.14 -10.13
N PHE A 305 -3.05 0.53 -8.85
CA PHE A 305 -3.91 -0.11 -7.85
C PHE A 305 -5.39 0.23 -8.05
N ALA A 306 -5.74 1.52 -8.07
CA ALA A 306 -7.13 1.96 -8.08
C ALA A 306 -7.88 1.53 -9.35
N GLY A 307 -7.19 1.49 -10.50
CA GLY A 307 -7.77 1.12 -11.79
C GLY A 307 -8.14 -0.37 -11.89
N HIS A 308 -7.31 -1.28 -11.38
CA HIS A 308 -7.56 -2.71 -11.51
C HIS A 308 -8.36 -3.32 -10.33
N ASP A 309 -8.01 -2.97 -9.08
CA ASP A 309 -8.52 -3.66 -7.90
C ASP A 309 -10.00 -3.33 -7.71
N THR A 310 -10.42 -2.08 -7.93
CA THR A 310 -11.84 -1.71 -7.77
C THR A 310 -12.73 -2.27 -8.87
N THR A 311 -12.29 -2.22 -10.14
CA THR A 311 -13.07 -2.74 -11.28
C THR A 311 -13.17 -4.26 -11.27
N SER A 312 -12.11 -4.97 -10.88
CA SER A 312 -12.15 -6.43 -10.78
C SER A 312 -13.16 -6.92 -9.75
N HIS A 313 -13.26 -6.25 -8.59
CA HIS A 313 -14.28 -6.55 -7.59
C HIS A 313 -15.69 -6.17 -8.07
N LEU A 314 -15.86 -5.05 -8.78
CA LEU A 314 -17.14 -4.69 -9.41
C LEU A 314 -17.61 -5.80 -10.37
N LEU A 315 -16.73 -6.27 -11.26
CA LEU A 315 -17.02 -7.36 -12.19
C LEU A 315 -17.33 -8.68 -11.47
N THR A 316 -16.55 -9.02 -10.45
CA THR A 316 -16.75 -10.23 -9.64
C THR A 316 -18.14 -10.23 -9.00
N TRP A 317 -18.52 -9.13 -8.37
CA TRP A 317 -19.84 -9.01 -7.73
C TRP A 317 -20.98 -8.89 -8.74
N ALA A 318 -20.76 -8.26 -9.90
CA ALA A 318 -21.76 -8.20 -10.96
C ALA A 318 -22.04 -9.59 -11.54
N VAL A 319 -21.01 -10.41 -11.77
CA VAL A 319 -21.18 -11.81 -12.19
C VAL A 319 -21.86 -12.64 -11.10
N PHE A 320 -21.50 -12.46 -9.83
CA PHE A 320 -22.20 -13.11 -8.71
C PHE A 320 -23.71 -12.79 -8.71
N LEU A 321 -24.07 -11.51 -8.86
CA LEU A 321 -25.47 -11.07 -8.86
C LEU A 321 -26.22 -11.58 -10.11
N LEU A 322 -25.62 -11.48 -11.30
CA LEU A 322 -26.23 -11.98 -12.54
C LEU A 322 -26.31 -13.52 -12.57
N GLY A 323 -25.38 -14.22 -11.93
CA GLY A 323 -25.39 -15.68 -11.83
C GLY A 323 -26.38 -16.22 -10.79
N THR A 324 -26.92 -15.34 -9.94
CA THR A 324 -28.00 -15.66 -8.98
C THR A 324 -29.35 -15.08 -9.40
N HIS A 325 -29.39 -14.29 -10.47
CA HIS A 325 -30.56 -13.58 -11.00
C HIS A 325 -30.61 -13.73 -12.54
N PRO A 326 -30.94 -14.94 -13.05
CA PRO A 326 -30.91 -15.23 -14.49
C PRO A 326 -31.86 -14.34 -15.31
N GLU A 327 -32.92 -13.81 -14.72
CA GLU A 327 -33.84 -12.86 -15.35
C GLU A 327 -33.13 -11.55 -15.73
N TRP A 328 -32.21 -11.06 -14.89
CA TRP A 328 -31.42 -9.87 -15.19
C TRP A 328 -30.29 -10.17 -16.17
N GLN A 329 -29.72 -11.38 -16.10
CA GLN A 329 -28.76 -11.85 -17.10
C GLN A 329 -29.38 -11.90 -18.50
N GLN A 330 -30.61 -12.38 -18.63
CA GLN A 330 -31.35 -12.43 -19.89
C GLN A 330 -31.70 -11.04 -20.42
N LYS A 331 -32.24 -10.15 -19.58
CA LYS A 331 -32.52 -8.75 -19.97
C LYS A 331 -31.26 -8.02 -20.45
N LEU A 332 -30.14 -8.22 -19.75
CA LEU A 332 -28.85 -7.65 -20.14
C LEU A 332 -28.37 -8.22 -21.48
N ARG A 333 -28.50 -9.54 -21.69
CA ARG A 333 -28.15 -10.19 -22.96
C ARG A 333 -28.95 -9.62 -24.13
N GLU A 334 -30.26 -9.45 -23.97
CA GLU A 334 -31.14 -8.87 -25.00
C GLU A 334 -30.74 -7.44 -25.36
N GLU A 335 -30.45 -6.59 -24.36
CA GLU A 335 -29.92 -5.24 -24.59
C GLU A 335 -28.58 -5.27 -25.35
N VAL A 336 -27.66 -6.13 -24.93
CA VAL A 336 -26.33 -6.22 -25.55
C VAL A 336 -26.42 -6.70 -27.00
N ILE A 337 -27.29 -7.67 -27.31
CA ILE A 337 -27.50 -8.12 -28.69
C ILE A 337 -28.08 -6.99 -29.54
N ARG A 338 -29.04 -6.22 -29.00
CA ARG A 338 -29.67 -5.11 -29.71
C ARG A 338 -28.70 -3.96 -30.00
N GLU A 339 -27.94 -3.51 -28.99
CA GLU A 339 -27.14 -2.29 -29.10
C GLU A 339 -25.72 -2.52 -29.63
N CYS A 340 -25.12 -3.67 -29.33
CA CYS A 340 -23.76 -3.99 -29.75
C CYS A 340 -23.73 -4.96 -30.95
N GLY A 341 -24.84 -5.61 -31.28
CA GLY A 341 -24.94 -6.64 -32.32
C GLY A 341 -24.67 -8.07 -31.82
N GLY A 342 -24.55 -8.99 -32.76
CA GLY A 342 -24.30 -10.41 -32.48
C GLY A 342 -22.88 -10.73 -32.02
N THR A 343 -22.63 -12.04 -31.92
CA THR A 343 -21.45 -12.64 -31.28
C THR A 343 -20.10 -12.26 -31.91
N LYS A 344 -20.05 -12.02 -33.24
CA LYS A 344 -18.84 -11.60 -33.97
C LYS A 344 -18.71 -10.07 -34.13
N ALA A 345 -19.70 -9.29 -33.69
CA ALA A 345 -19.69 -7.85 -33.89
C ALA A 345 -18.70 -7.18 -32.90
N PRO A 346 -17.78 -6.31 -33.39
CA PRO A 346 -16.86 -5.58 -32.53
C PRO A 346 -17.64 -4.68 -31.57
N ILE A 347 -17.14 -4.56 -30.35
CA ILE A 347 -17.73 -3.66 -29.34
C ILE A 347 -17.01 -2.31 -29.42
N HIS A 348 -17.79 -1.27 -29.68
CA HIS A 348 -17.30 0.11 -29.74
C HIS A 348 -17.84 0.95 -28.58
N GLY A 349 -17.11 1.99 -28.19
CA GLY A 349 -17.48 2.87 -27.07
C GLY A 349 -18.87 3.50 -27.19
N ASP A 350 -19.30 3.86 -28.41
CA ASP A 350 -20.64 4.43 -28.63
C ASP A 350 -21.77 3.43 -28.37
N ALA A 351 -21.55 2.14 -28.65
CA ALA A 351 -22.52 1.10 -28.33
C ALA A 351 -22.60 0.87 -26.81
N LEU A 352 -21.46 0.88 -26.10
CA LEU A 352 -21.42 0.74 -24.64
C LEU A 352 -22.17 1.87 -23.90
N ASN A 353 -22.17 3.07 -24.46
CA ASN A 353 -22.93 4.20 -23.89
C ASN A 353 -24.45 3.97 -23.93
N LYS A 354 -24.95 3.14 -24.85
CA LYS A 354 -26.38 2.83 -24.99
C LYS A 354 -26.87 1.73 -24.02
N LEU A 355 -25.95 1.00 -23.37
CA LEU A 355 -26.28 -0.09 -22.45
C LEU A 355 -26.82 0.42 -21.10
N LYS A 356 -28.12 0.72 -21.05
CA LYS A 356 -28.83 1.25 -19.89
C LYS A 356 -29.04 0.18 -18.82
N ILE A 357 -29.43 -1.03 -19.19
CA ILE A 357 -29.58 -2.17 -18.27
C ILE A 357 -28.24 -2.54 -17.66
N ALA A 358 -27.16 -2.59 -18.46
CA ALA A 358 -25.82 -2.79 -17.92
C ALA A 358 -25.47 -1.71 -16.88
N THR A 359 -25.80 -0.45 -17.16
CA THR A 359 -25.58 0.66 -16.23
C THR A 359 -26.35 0.47 -14.92
N MET A 360 -27.63 0.08 -15.00
CA MET A 360 -28.47 -0.20 -13.84
C MET A 360 -27.93 -1.35 -12.98
N VAL A 361 -27.53 -2.45 -13.62
CA VAL A 361 -26.93 -3.62 -12.95
C VAL A 361 -25.65 -3.24 -12.22
N LEU A 362 -24.77 -2.47 -12.87
CA LEU A 362 -23.50 -2.05 -12.27
C LEU A 362 -23.69 -1.11 -11.09
N TYR A 363 -24.62 -0.14 -11.17
CA TYR A 363 -24.90 0.73 -10.02
C TYR A 363 -25.54 -0.01 -8.85
N GLU A 364 -26.45 -0.95 -9.10
CA GLU A 364 -27.02 -1.79 -8.03
C GLU A 364 -25.96 -2.74 -7.44
N THR A 365 -25.02 -3.22 -8.26
CA THR A 365 -23.84 -3.96 -7.79
C THR A 365 -22.98 -3.08 -6.89
N LEU A 366 -22.68 -1.83 -7.28
CA LEU A 366 -21.91 -0.89 -6.45
C LEU A 366 -22.64 -0.50 -5.16
N ARG A 367 -23.97 -0.48 -5.17
CA ARG A 367 -24.79 -0.20 -3.98
C ARG A 367 -24.62 -1.33 -2.96
N LEU A 368 -24.82 -2.58 -3.39
CA LEU A 368 -24.74 -3.75 -2.53
C LEU A 368 -23.28 -4.10 -2.18
N TYR A 369 -22.40 -4.22 -3.17
CA TYR A 369 -21.04 -4.75 -3.01
C TYR A 369 -19.95 -3.76 -3.48
N GLY A 370 -20.14 -2.46 -3.24
CA GLY A 370 -19.15 -1.44 -3.56
C GLY A 370 -17.78 -1.69 -2.91
N ALA A 371 -16.71 -1.48 -3.68
CA ALA A 371 -15.35 -1.80 -3.25
C ALA A 371 -14.95 -1.03 -1.98
N ALA A 372 -15.27 0.27 -1.88
CA ALA A 372 -15.02 1.07 -0.69
C ALA A 372 -16.21 1.01 0.28
N THR A 373 -16.05 0.30 1.39
CA THR A 373 -17.10 0.13 2.42
C THR A 373 -17.23 1.36 3.31
N ILE A 374 -16.12 2.07 3.55
CA ILE A 374 -16.01 3.26 4.38
C ILE A 374 -15.05 4.25 3.72
N ILE A 375 -15.38 5.54 3.73
CA ILE A 375 -14.42 6.62 3.42
C ILE A 375 -14.27 7.56 4.62
N ALA A 376 -13.10 8.20 4.73
CA ALA A 376 -12.79 9.09 5.84
C ALA A 376 -12.37 10.50 5.38
N ARG A 377 -12.66 11.50 6.21
CA ARG A 377 -12.06 12.85 6.17
C ARG A 377 -11.57 13.23 7.55
N LYS A 378 -10.82 14.34 7.64
CA LYS A 378 -10.32 14.90 8.88
C LYS A 378 -10.55 16.41 8.89
N ALA A 379 -11.17 16.90 9.96
CA ALA A 379 -11.38 18.33 10.16
C ALA A 379 -10.03 19.05 10.32
N ALA A 380 -9.74 20.01 9.44
CA ALA A 380 -8.49 20.78 9.44
C ALA A 380 -8.50 21.92 10.48
N ALA A 381 -9.69 22.40 10.84
CA ALA A 381 -9.96 23.40 11.86
C ALA A 381 -11.19 23.01 12.70
N ASP A 382 -11.44 23.73 13.79
CA ASP A 382 -12.74 23.66 14.46
C ASP A 382 -13.79 24.14 13.46
N THR A 383 -14.85 23.37 13.27
CA THR A 383 -15.87 23.61 12.25
C THR A 383 -17.24 23.22 12.75
N GLU A 384 -18.28 23.68 12.07
CA GLU A 384 -19.65 23.22 12.29
C GLU A 384 -20.13 22.37 11.11
N LEU A 385 -20.89 21.32 11.40
CA LEU A 385 -21.49 20.42 10.41
C LEU A 385 -22.94 20.16 10.81
N SER A 386 -23.89 20.75 10.08
CA SER A 386 -25.33 20.63 10.39
C SER A 386 -25.66 20.89 11.87
N GLY A 387 -25.14 21.99 12.44
CA GLY A 387 -25.34 22.36 13.85
C GLY A 387 -24.40 21.65 14.84
N VAL A 388 -23.62 20.66 14.40
CA VAL A 388 -22.65 19.94 15.23
C VAL A 388 -21.28 20.61 15.15
N LYS A 389 -20.79 21.12 16.28
CA LYS A 389 -19.42 21.63 16.45
C LYS A 389 -18.44 20.47 16.50
N ILE A 390 -17.61 20.37 15.47
CA ILE A 390 -16.57 19.36 15.28
C ILE A 390 -15.20 19.97 15.61
N PRO A 391 -14.53 19.49 16.68
CA PRO A 391 -13.17 19.93 16.99
C PRO A 391 -12.16 19.53 15.90
N LYS A 392 -11.15 20.38 15.69
CA LYS A 392 -10.02 20.15 14.81
C LYS A 392 -9.41 18.78 15.03
N GLY A 393 -9.02 18.13 13.94
CA GLY A 393 -8.36 16.84 13.94
C GLY A 393 -9.28 15.65 14.17
N THR A 394 -10.59 15.86 14.38
CA THR A 394 -11.59 14.79 14.39
C THR A 394 -11.71 14.18 13.00
N MET A 395 -11.65 12.85 12.93
CA MET A 395 -11.93 12.10 11.71
C MET A 395 -13.45 11.99 11.55
N THR A 396 -13.94 12.12 10.32
CA THR A 396 -15.33 11.78 9.96
C THR A 396 -15.30 10.49 9.15
N MET A 397 -15.98 9.46 9.64
CA MET A 397 -16.07 8.13 9.04
C MET A 397 -17.44 8.00 8.38
N ILE A 398 -17.48 7.76 7.08
CA ILE A 398 -18.71 7.69 6.29
C ILE A 398 -18.92 6.22 5.89
N PRO A 399 -19.83 5.49 6.55
CA PRO A 399 -20.03 4.06 6.33
C PRO A 399 -20.91 3.81 5.09
N ILE A 400 -20.32 3.98 3.90
CA ILE A 400 -20.99 3.86 2.60
C ILE A 400 -21.82 2.57 2.51
N ALA A 401 -21.27 1.42 2.89
CA ALA A 401 -21.95 0.13 2.77
C ALA A 401 -23.25 0.06 3.59
N MET A 402 -23.29 0.71 4.75
CA MET A 402 -24.49 0.79 5.60
C MET A 402 -25.48 1.82 5.05
N MET A 403 -24.99 2.99 4.63
CA MET A 403 -25.84 4.04 4.05
C MET A 403 -26.55 3.51 2.78
N HIS A 404 -25.83 2.80 1.92
CA HIS A 404 -26.40 2.16 0.73
C HIS A 404 -27.51 1.14 1.00
N ARG A 405 -27.74 0.76 2.27
CA ARG A 405 -28.79 -0.16 2.72
C ARG A 405 -29.81 0.48 3.65
N ASP A 406 -29.74 1.80 3.83
CA ASP A 406 -30.67 2.54 4.67
C ASP A 406 -32.08 2.49 4.07
N GLU A 407 -32.97 1.71 4.67
CA GLU A 407 -34.34 1.51 4.19
C GLU A 407 -35.15 2.80 4.16
N GLU A 408 -34.83 3.79 5.01
CA GLU A 408 -35.50 5.09 5.00
C GLU A 408 -35.26 5.82 3.68
N VAL A 409 -34.09 5.63 3.07
CA VAL A 409 -33.63 6.33 1.87
C VAL A 409 -33.78 5.49 0.61
N TRP A 410 -33.45 4.19 0.68
CA TRP A 410 -33.48 3.26 -0.44
C TRP A 410 -34.79 2.47 -0.57
N GLY A 411 -35.65 2.50 0.45
CA GLY A 411 -36.92 1.77 0.49
C GLY A 411 -36.83 0.41 1.19
N ALA A 412 -37.97 -0.22 1.44
CA ALA A 412 -38.07 -1.50 2.14
C ALA A 412 -37.38 -2.67 1.41
N ASP A 413 -37.06 -2.52 0.13
CA ASP A 413 -36.31 -3.49 -0.67
C ASP A 413 -34.80 -3.18 -0.72
N ALA A 414 -34.27 -2.32 0.16
CA ALA A 414 -32.85 -1.96 0.19
C ALA A 414 -31.91 -3.17 0.32
N GLY A 415 -32.35 -4.25 0.96
CA GLY A 415 -31.57 -5.50 1.03
C GLY A 415 -31.57 -6.37 -0.24
N LYS A 416 -32.40 -6.05 -1.24
CA LYS A 416 -32.60 -6.86 -2.46
C LYS A 416 -31.78 -6.32 -3.63
N PHE A 417 -31.43 -7.21 -4.56
CA PHE A 417 -30.88 -6.81 -5.86
C PHE A 417 -32.01 -6.36 -6.79
N ASN A 418 -32.13 -5.05 -7.00
CA ASN A 418 -33.14 -4.46 -7.86
C ASN A 418 -32.53 -3.36 -8.77
N PRO A 419 -31.94 -3.73 -9.93
CA PRO A 419 -31.43 -2.78 -10.90
C PRO A 419 -32.44 -1.74 -11.40
N ASP A 420 -33.74 -2.08 -11.44
CA ASP A 420 -34.79 -1.17 -11.94
C ASP A 420 -34.89 0.13 -11.13
N ARG A 421 -34.36 0.13 -9.90
CA ARG A 421 -34.20 1.33 -9.07
C ARG A 421 -33.47 2.46 -9.80
N PHE A 422 -32.54 2.13 -10.69
CA PHE A 422 -31.74 3.09 -11.44
C PHE A 422 -32.33 3.47 -12.81
N ARG A 423 -33.55 3.02 -13.15
CA ARG A 423 -34.17 3.28 -14.48
C ARG A 423 -34.28 4.75 -14.84
N ASN A 424 -34.48 5.61 -13.84
CA ASN A 424 -34.63 7.05 -14.00
C ASN A 424 -33.34 7.82 -13.66
N GLY A 425 -32.20 7.12 -13.63
CA GLY A 425 -30.88 7.68 -13.29
C GLY A 425 -30.58 7.70 -11.80
N VAL A 426 -29.29 7.87 -11.49
CA VAL A 426 -28.74 7.79 -10.12
C VAL A 426 -29.40 8.78 -9.15
N GLY A 427 -29.65 10.01 -9.59
CA GLY A 427 -30.25 11.05 -8.74
C GLY A 427 -31.71 10.83 -8.35
N ARG A 428 -32.40 9.86 -8.99
CA ARG A 428 -33.79 9.49 -8.69
C ARG A 428 -33.93 8.07 -8.14
N ALA A 429 -32.80 7.38 -7.91
CA ALA A 429 -32.80 5.98 -7.44
C ALA A 429 -33.17 5.84 -5.96
N ALA A 430 -33.12 6.91 -5.19
CA ALA A 430 -33.42 6.93 -3.77
C ALA A 430 -34.13 8.25 -3.40
N LYS A 431 -34.69 8.33 -2.19
CA LYS A 431 -35.33 9.57 -1.70
C LYS A 431 -34.35 10.75 -1.64
N HIS A 432 -33.08 10.48 -1.33
CA HIS A 432 -32.04 11.51 -1.29
C HIS A 432 -31.24 11.51 -2.61
N PRO A 433 -31.14 12.66 -3.34
CA PRO A 433 -30.52 12.70 -4.67
C PRO A 433 -29.03 12.35 -4.72
N SER A 434 -28.33 12.44 -3.59
CA SER A 434 -26.91 12.07 -3.47
C SER A 434 -26.69 10.80 -2.66
N ALA A 435 -27.70 9.91 -2.60
CA ALA A 435 -27.63 8.70 -1.80
C ALA A 435 -26.60 7.68 -2.32
N MET A 436 -26.38 7.66 -3.64
CA MET A 436 -25.42 6.76 -4.27
C MET A 436 -24.00 7.31 -4.14
N LEU A 437 -23.18 6.65 -3.33
CA LEU A 437 -21.81 7.04 -2.97
C LEU A 437 -20.74 6.09 -3.54
N GLY A 438 -21.11 5.19 -4.47
CA GLY A 438 -20.17 4.20 -5.05
C GLY A 438 -18.92 4.81 -5.71
N PHE A 439 -19.04 6.02 -6.24
CA PHE A 439 -17.92 6.80 -6.77
C PHE A 439 -17.63 8.07 -5.95
N SER A 440 -18.15 8.17 -4.73
CA SER A 440 -18.23 9.40 -3.93
C SER A 440 -19.01 10.52 -4.67
N VAL A 441 -19.16 11.67 -4.04
CA VAL A 441 -19.74 12.89 -4.64
C VAL A 441 -18.83 14.10 -4.36
N GLY A 442 -19.15 15.24 -4.97
CA GLY A 442 -18.44 16.51 -4.78
C GLY A 442 -17.13 16.61 -5.57
N PRO A 443 -16.26 17.60 -5.26
CA PRO A 443 -15.01 17.84 -5.99
C PRO A 443 -14.05 16.64 -5.97
N ARG A 444 -14.21 15.76 -4.99
CA ARG A 444 -13.39 14.56 -4.79
C ARG A 444 -14.06 13.28 -5.30
N SER A 445 -15.05 13.39 -6.18
CA SER A 445 -15.61 12.23 -6.88
C SER A 445 -14.54 11.48 -7.68
N CYS A 446 -14.75 10.17 -7.84
CA CYS A 446 -13.82 9.30 -8.55
C CYS A 446 -13.58 9.81 -9.97
N ILE A 447 -12.31 10.02 -10.33
CA ILE A 447 -11.94 10.43 -11.67
C ILE A 447 -12.13 9.31 -12.70
N GLY A 448 -11.98 8.06 -12.26
CA GLY A 448 -12.05 6.88 -13.10
C GLY A 448 -13.45 6.28 -13.20
N GLN A 449 -14.51 7.01 -12.83
CA GLN A 449 -15.88 6.51 -12.87
C GLN A 449 -16.27 6.03 -14.27
N ASP A 450 -16.11 6.87 -15.29
CA ASP A 450 -16.51 6.53 -16.65
C ASP A 450 -15.60 5.44 -17.24
N PHE A 451 -14.31 5.44 -16.90
CA PHE A 451 -13.37 4.38 -17.25
C PHE A 451 -13.83 3.02 -16.72
N ALA A 452 -14.09 2.92 -15.41
CA ALA A 452 -14.51 1.68 -14.76
C ALA A 452 -15.87 1.19 -15.28
N MET A 453 -16.81 2.12 -15.52
CA MET A 453 -18.12 1.77 -16.07
C MET A 453 -18.03 1.27 -17.52
N LEU A 454 -17.20 1.86 -18.37
CA LEU A 454 -16.98 1.39 -19.74
C LEU A 454 -16.28 0.03 -19.77
N GLU A 455 -15.23 -0.14 -18.98
CA GLU A 455 -14.51 -1.42 -18.86
C GLU A 455 -15.44 -2.54 -18.38
N ALA A 456 -16.24 -2.27 -17.34
CA ALA A 456 -17.17 -3.24 -16.81
C ALA A 456 -18.28 -3.59 -17.82
N LYS A 457 -18.82 -2.60 -18.53
CA LYS A 457 -19.81 -2.83 -19.60
C LYS A 457 -19.25 -3.65 -20.75
N ALA A 458 -18.05 -3.34 -21.23
CA ALA A 458 -17.40 -4.08 -22.30
C ALA A 458 -17.21 -5.55 -21.93
N THR A 459 -16.73 -5.79 -20.72
CA THR A 459 -16.49 -7.14 -20.20
C THR A 459 -17.80 -7.91 -20.03
N LEU A 460 -18.81 -7.33 -19.36
CA LEU A 460 -20.11 -7.99 -19.17
C LEU A 460 -20.80 -8.27 -20.51
N ALA A 461 -20.73 -7.33 -21.47
CA ALA A 461 -21.31 -7.51 -22.80
C ALA A 461 -20.71 -8.74 -23.52
N LEU A 462 -19.39 -8.94 -23.46
CA LEU A 462 -18.74 -10.10 -24.05
C LEU A 462 -19.13 -11.41 -23.35
N ILE A 463 -19.24 -11.40 -22.01
CA ILE A 463 -19.63 -12.57 -21.24
C ILE A 463 -21.07 -12.99 -21.59
N VAL A 464 -22.05 -12.09 -21.49
CA VAL A 464 -23.47 -12.45 -21.68
C VAL A 464 -23.81 -12.82 -23.12
N ARG A 465 -23.02 -12.36 -24.10
CA ARG A 465 -23.12 -12.77 -25.51
C ARG A 465 -22.75 -14.22 -25.75
N ARG A 466 -21.80 -14.74 -24.97
CA ARG A 466 -21.20 -16.06 -25.19
C ARG A 466 -21.76 -17.11 -24.25
N PHE A 467 -22.10 -16.70 -23.03
CA PHE A 467 -22.42 -17.62 -21.95
C PHE A 467 -23.78 -17.32 -21.31
N GLU A 468 -24.44 -18.41 -20.95
CA GLU A 468 -25.31 -18.47 -19.77
C GLU A 468 -24.44 -18.92 -18.59
N PHE A 469 -24.61 -18.31 -17.41
CA PHE A 469 -23.74 -18.64 -16.28
C PHE A 469 -24.47 -18.58 -14.94
N GLU A 470 -23.98 -19.40 -14.00
CA GLU A 470 -24.49 -19.49 -12.64
C GLU A 470 -23.35 -19.66 -11.63
N VAL A 471 -23.63 -19.33 -10.37
CA VAL A 471 -22.69 -19.55 -9.28
C VAL A 471 -22.63 -21.05 -8.95
N ALA A 472 -21.42 -21.59 -8.82
CA ALA A 472 -21.27 -23.03 -8.57
C ALA A 472 -21.87 -23.43 -7.20
N PRO A 473 -22.49 -24.62 -7.06
CA PRO A 473 -23.22 -25.02 -5.86
C PRO A 473 -22.42 -25.01 -4.55
N GLU A 474 -21.11 -25.24 -4.62
CA GLU A 474 -20.20 -25.24 -3.46
C GLU A 474 -19.70 -23.85 -3.05
N TYR A 475 -20.16 -22.78 -3.71
CA TYR A 475 -19.72 -21.43 -3.39
C TYR A 475 -20.05 -21.07 -1.94
N VAL A 476 -19.02 -20.66 -1.20
CA VAL A 476 -19.14 -20.16 0.17
C VAL A 476 -19.24 -18.64 0.14
N HIS A 477 -20.45 -18.10 0.32
CA HIS A 477 -20.69 -16.65 0.34
C HIS A 477 -20.16 -16.02 1.63
N ALA A 478 -18.88 -15.63 1.62
CA ALA A 478 -18.18 -15.03 2.75
C ALA A 478 -17.45 -13.74 2.34
N PRO A 479 -18.14 -12.62 2.09
CA PRO A 479 -17.51 -11.33 1.76
C PRO A 479 -16.54 -10.86 2.85
N THR A 480 -15.45 -10.19 2.46
CA THR A 480 -14.43 -9.66 3.38
C THR A 480 -13.82 -8.38 2.83
N ASP A 481 -13.33 -7.52 3.72
CA ASP A 481 -12.77 -6.21 3.35
C ASP A 481 -11.28 -6.12 3.69
N PHE A 482 -10.44 -6.21 2.65
CA PHE A 482 -8.96 -6.16 2.70
C PHE A 482 -8.38 -4.78 2.31
N VAL A 483 -9.17 -3.70 2.43
CA VAL A 483 -9.06 -2.36 1.80
C VAL A 483 -10.15 -2.19 0.75
N THR A 484 -10.47 -3.27 0.05
CA THR A 484 -11.60 -3.39 -0.87
C THR A 484 -12.43 -4.65 -0.56
N LEU A 485 -13.74 -4.55 -0.77
CA LEU A 485 -14.70 -5.63 -0.53
C LEU A 485 -14.59 -6.73 -1.60
N GLN A 486 -14.32 -7.96 -1.16
CA GLN A 486 -14.08 -9.10 -2.05
C GLN A 486 -14.58 -10.44 -1.49
N PRO A 487 -14.79 -11.47 -2.33
CA PRO A 487 -15.12 -12.82 -1.85
C PRO A 487 -13.91 -13.48 -1.17
N LYS A 488 -14.02 -13.87 0.11
CA LYS A 488 -12.92 -14.53 0.85
C LYS A 488 -12.44 -15.83 0.21
N CYS A 489 -13.38 -16.61 -0.35
CA CYS A 489 -13.14 -17.96 -0.87
C CYS A 489 -13.01 -18.02 -2.40
N GLY A 490 -12.84 -16.87 -3.07
CA GLY A 490 -12.99 -16.77 -4.53
C GLY A 490 -14.45 -16.91 -4.97
N LEU A 491 -14.70 -16.87 -6.27
CA LEU A 491 -16.03 -17.04 -6.86
C LEU A 491 -15.99 -18.07 -7.99
N PRO A 492 -16.39 -19.33 -7.73
CA PRO A 492 -16.50 -20.36 -8.75
C PRO A 492 -17.77 -20.15 -9.58
N ILE A 493 -17.63 -20.16 -10.90
CA ILE A 493 -18.71 -19.96 -11.87
C ILE A 493 -18.75 -21.13 -12.87
N LEU A 494 -19.97 -21.56 -13.19
CA LEU A 494 -20.25 -22.47 -14.29
C LEU A 494 -20.66 -21.64 -15.52
N LEU A 495 -19.93 -21.79 -16.62
CA LEU A 495 -20.13 -21.07 -17.87
C LEU A 495 -20.65 -22.04 -18.93
N LYS A 496 -21.91 -21.93 -19.33
CA LYS A 496 -22.52 -22.72 -20.39
C LYS A 496 -22.49 -21.96 -21.71
N LEU A 497 -21.85 -22.53 -22.71
CA LEU A 497 -21.73 -21.92 -24.04
C LEU A 497 -23.09 -21.90 -24.74
N LEU A 498 -23.47 -20.74 -25.27
CA LEU A 498 -24.72 -20.56 -26.02
C LEU A 498 -24.54 -21.05 -27.46
N HIS A 499 -25.42 -21.95 -27.92
CA HIS A 499 -25.43 -22.43 -29.30
C HIS A 499 -26.00 -21.36 -30.24
N GLN A 500 -25.31 -21.06 -31.34
CA GLN A 500 -25.79 -20.10 -32.33
C GLN A 500 -26.92 -20.70 -33.19
N LYS A 501 -27.99 -19.94 -33.42
CA LYS A 501 -28.88 -20.18 -34.57
C LYS A 501 -28.16 -19.65 -35.83
N ASN A 502 -27.85 -20.55 -36.75
CA ASN A 502 -27.03 -20.35 -37.95
C ASN A 502 -27.45 -19.16 -38.83
N GLY A 503 -26.44 -18.43 -39.32
CA GLY A 503 -26.40 -17.67 -40.58
C GLY A 503 -25.02 -17.91 -41.22
N PRO A 504 -24.88 -17.89 -42.56
CA PRO A 504 -24.03 -18.83 -43.29
C PRO A 504 -22.54 -18.70 -43.00
N ASP A 505 -21.94 -19.87 -43.03
CA ASP A 505 -20.57 -20.22 -42.74
C ASP A 505 -19.57 -19.45 -43.63
N GLN A 506 -18.68 -18.70 -42.99
CA GLN A 506 -17.39 -18.34 -43.58
C GLN A 506 -16.33 -18.66 -42.52
N SER A 507 -15.60 -19.72 -42.82
CA SER A 507 -14.47 -20.25 -42.09
C SER A 507 -13.35 -19.22 -42.01
N VAL A 508 -13.02 -18.80 -40.78
CA VAL A 508 -11.79 -18.06 -40.49
C VAL A 508 -10.87 -19.00 -39.73
N GLN A 509 -9.77 -19.38 -40.37
CA GLN A 509 -8.69 -20.15 -39.79
C GLN A 509 -8.07 -19.37 -38.61
N ILE A 510 -8.22 -19.92 -37.39
CA ILE A 510 -7.40 -19.51 -36.25
C ILE A 510 -6.17 -20.41 -36.26
N VAL A 511 -5.02 -19.82 -36.56
CA VAL A 511 -3.70 -20.46 -36.47
C VAL A 511 -3.42 -20.75 -34.99
N ALA A 512 -3.60 -22.00 -34.57
CA ALA A 512 -3.14 -22.48 -33.28
C ALA A 512 -1.64 -22.77 -33.34
N CYS A 513 -0.85 -22.02 -32.59
CA CYS A 513 0.56 -22.30 -32.38
C CYS A 513 0.70 -23.52 -31.45
N ALA A 514 0.99 -24.68 -32.02
CA ALA A 514 1.25 -25.91 -31.28
C ALA A 514 2.69 -25.94 -30.76
N ALA A 515 2.88 -25.68 -29.47
CA ALA A 515 4.11 -26.02 -28.77
C ALA A 515 4.10 -27.52 -28.43
N ALA A 516 5.14 -28.22 -28.89
CA ALA A 516 5.34 -29.66 -28.78
C ALA A 516 5.26 -30.19 -27.33
N ARG A 517 4.61 -31.34 -27.16
CA ARG A 517 4.74 -32.22 -25.98
C ARG A 517 5.24 -33.59 -26.45
N GLN A 518 6.40 -34.00 -25.92
CA GLN A 518 6.85 -35.40 -25.92
C GLN A 518 6.24 -36.15 -24.72
N PRO A 519 6.07 -37.48 -24.79
CA PRO A 519 5.55 -38.28 -23.68
C PRO A 519 6.70 -38.75 -22.78
N VAL A 520 6.50 -38.69 -21.46
CA VAL A 520 7.36 -39.39 -20.49
C VAL A 520 6.53 -40.44 -19.81
N ILE A 521 6.86 -41.70 -20.09
CA ILE A 521 6.40 -42.88 -19.36
C ILE A 521 7.46 -43.22 -18.31
N ALA A 522 6.97 -43.51 -17.10
CA ALA A 522 7.56 -44.30 -16.01
C ALA A 522 8.89 -43.86 -15.39
N VAL A 523 8.83 -43.29 -14.17
CA VAL A 523 9.73 -43.69 -13.06
C VAL A 523 8.99 -43.57 -11.72
N VAL A 524 8.37 -44.66 -11.29
CA VAL A 524 8.12 -44.91 -9.86
C VAL A 524 9.34 -45.71 -9.38
N ALA A 525 10.35 -45.03 -8.85
CA ALA A 525 11.40 -45.57 -7.96
C ALA A 525 12.57 -44.57 -7.74
N MET A 526 12.34 -43.30 -7.40
CA MET A 526 13.43 -42.41 -6.91
C MET A 526 12.97 -41.40 -5.85
N ALA A 527 11.99 -41.76 -5.01
CA ALA A 527 11.51 -40.86 -3.94
C ALA A 527 12.29 -40.97 -2.61
N SER A 528 13.21 -41.93 -2.47
CA SER A 528 13.92 -42.15 -1.20
C SER A 528 15.30 -41.48 -1.14
N SER A 529 16.00 -41.33 -2.28
CA SER A 529 17.38 -40.83 -2.35
C SER A 529 17.47 -39.30 -2.28
N ALA A 530 16.49 -38.58 -2.85
CA ALA A 530 16.48 -37.11 -2.85
C ALA A 530 16.20 -36.52 -1.46
N VAL A 531 15.36 -37.19 -0.66
CA VAL A 531 15.08 -36.78 0.73
C VAL A 531 16.30 -37.02 1.60
N LEU A 532 16.99 -38.15 1.45
CA LEU A 532 18.24 -38.43 2.17
C LEU A 532 19.37 -37.44 1.80
N ALA A 533 19.48 -37.05 0.53
CA ALA A 533 20.47 -36.06 0.08
C ALA A 533 20.17 -34.65 0.64
N LEU A 534 18.90 -34.24 0.69
CA LEU A 534 18.51 -32.96 1.30
C LEU A 534 18.71 -32.93 2.80
N VAL A 535 18.44 -34.04 3.50
CA VAL A 535 18.73 -34.17 4.94
C VAL A 535 20.24 -34.13 5.19
N ALA A 536 21.05 -34.83 4.38
CA ALA A 536 22.52 -34.79 4.50
C ALA A 536 23.09 -33.38 4.25
N LEU A 537 22.58 -32.66 3.25
CA LEU A 537 22.96 -31.27 2.98
C LEU A 537 22.55 -30.32 4.13
N ALA A 538 21.36 -30.52 4.70
CA ALA A 538 20.91 -29.75 5.86
C ALA A 538 21.78 -30.01 7.09
N VAL A 539 22.14 -31.27 7.36
CA VAL A 539 23.04 -31.63 8.45
C VAL A 539 24.43 -31.02 8.22
N MET A 540 25.02 -31.15 7.03
CA MET A 540 26.32 -30.53 6.72
C MET A 540 26.31 -29.02 6.89
N LEU A 541 25.23 -28.34 6.46
CA LEU A 541 25.07 -26.90 6.64
C LEU A 541 24.97 -26.52 8.12
N VAL A 542 24.19 -27.26 8.91
CA VAL A 542 24.05 -27.02 10.35
C VAL A 542 25.38 -27.23 11.07
N THR A 543 26.11 -28.30 10.75
CA THR A 543 27.42 -28.58 11.35
C THR A 543 28.46 -27.52 10.93
N TRP A 544 28.45 -27.08 9.68
CA TRP A 544 29.32 -26.01 9.19
C TRP A 544 29.01 -24.65 9.86
N VAL A 545 27.73 -24.27 9.95
CA VAL A 545 27.32 -23.05 10.66
C VAL A 545 27.69 -23.12 12.14
N TRP A 546 27.50 -24.28 12.78
CA TRP A 546 27.84 -24.48 14.19
C TRP A 546 29.35 -24.42 14.46
N THR A 547 30.16 -25.04 13.60
CA THR A 547 31.63 -25.01 13.72
C THR A 547 32.19 -23.62 13.47
N VAL A 548 31.72 -22.91 12.45
CA VAL A 548 32.09 -21.51 12.18
C VAL A 548 31.66 -20.62 13.34
N ALA A 549 30.43 -20.78 13.85
CA ALA A 549 29.94 -20.02 14.99
C ALA A 549 30.80 -20.27 16.25
N MET A 550 31.11 -21.53 16.57
CA MET A 550 31.99 -21.87 17.70
C MET A 550 33.40 -21.29 17.54
N GLN A 551 33.96 -21.33 16.33
CA GLN A 551 35.28 -20.76 16.06
C GLN A 551 35.32 -19.26 16.29
N HIS A 552 34.30 -18.52 15.84
CA HIS A 552 34.25 -17.07 15.96
C HIS A 552 33.77 -16.56 17.32
N LEU A 553 32.85 -17.27 17.98
CA LEU A 553 32.21 -16.82 19.22
C LEU A 553 32.88 -17.35 20.49
N VAL A 554 33.65 -18.44 20.42
CA VAL A 554 34.29 -19.07 21.59
C VAL A 554 35.81 -19.14 21.42
N TRP A 555 36.29 -19.81 20.37
CA TRP A 555 37.72 -20.11 20.24
C TRP A 555 38.57 -18.88 19.93
N ARG A 556 38.14 -18.02 18.99
CA ARG A 556 38.86 -16.77 18.66
C ARG A 556 38.95 -15.83 19.87
N PRO A 557 37.86 -15.49 20.59
CA PRO A 557 37.95 -14.65 21.77
C PRO A 557 38.92 -15.20 22.83
N TYR A 558 38.86 -16.51 23.09
CA TYR A 558 39.77 -17.15 24.03
C TYR A 558 41.24 -17.09 23.57
N ALA A 559 41.52 -17.42 22.31
CA ALA A 559 42.86 -17.39 21.74
C ALA A 559 43.47 -15.97 21.76
N VAL A 560 42.67 -14.95 21.40
CA VAL A 560 43.10 -13.55 21.41
C VAL A 560 43.36 -13.07 22.84
N ALA A 561 42.46 -13.35 23.78
CA ALA A 561 42.66 -13.03 25.19
C ALA A 561 43.94 -13.67 25.75
N LYS A 562 44.20 -14.94 25.39
CA LYS A 562 45.41 -15.66 25.80
C LYS A 562 46.67 -15.07 25.18
N ALA A 563 46.63 -14.69 23.91
CA ALA A 563 47.77 -14.08 23.20
C ALA A 563 48.18 -12.72 23.79
N PHE A 564 47.21 -11.86 24.12
CA PHE A 564 47.48 -10.57 24.78
C PHE A 564 47.93 -10.74 26.23
N ARG A 565 47.39 -11.71 26.96
CA ARG A 565 47.81 -12.01 28.34
C ARG A 565 49.29 -12.41 28.41
N ARG A 566 49.80 -13.14 27.41
CA ARG A 566 51.23 -13.48 27.30
C ARG A 566 52.14 -12.26 27.10
N GLN A 567 51.59 -11.18 26.55
CA GLN A 567 52.27 -9.90 26.34
C GLN A 567 52.08 -8.93 27.53
N GLY A 568 51.49 -9.40 28.64
CA GLY A 568 51.22 -8.56 29.82
C GLY A 568 49.94 -7.72 29.72
N ILE A 569 49.23 -7.73 28.59
CA ILE A 569 48.00 -6.94 28.38
C ILE A 569 46.80 -7.73 28.91
N ARG A 570 46.09 -7.15 29.89
CA ARG A 570 44.89 -7.72 30.50
C ARG A 570 43.66 -6.85 30.21
N GLY A 571 42.49 -7.28 30.67
CA GLY A 571 41.25 -6.56 30.45
C GLY A 571 40.03 -7.32 30.98
N PRO A 572 38.84 -6.71 30.95
CA PRO A 572 37.61 -7.36 31.35
C PRO A 572 37.35 -8.67 30.57
N ALA A 573 36.78 -9.65 31.26
CA ALA A 573 36.53 -10.97 30.67
C ALA A 573 35.51 -10.88 29.53
N TYR A 574 35.73 -11.67 28.48
CA TYR A 574 34.77 -11.83 27.40
C TYR A 574 33.53 -12.58 27.92
N ARG A 575 32.34 -11.99 27.74
CA ARG A 575 31.06 -12.68 27.98
C ARG A 575 30.51 -13.15 26.64
N PHE A 576 30.10 -14.41 26.58
CA PHE A 576 29.65 -15.05 25.35
C PHE A 576 28.60 -14.20 24.64
N PHE A 577 28.81 -13.97 23.33
CA PHE A 577 27.94 -13.21 22.41
C PHE A 577 27.88 -11.69 22.62
N VAL A 578 27.79 -11.23 23.87
CA VAL A 578 27.55 -9.81 24.21
C VAL A 578 28.82 -9.02 24.54
N GLY A 579 29.94 -9.70 24.83
CA GLY A 579 31.19 -9.05 25.21
C GLY A 579 31.05 -8.23 26.49
N ASN A 580 31.59 -7.01 26.49
CA ASN A 580 31.47 -6.08 27.62
C ASN A 580 30.37 -5.02 27.41
N ASN A 581 29.48 -5.21 26.42
CA ASN A 581 28.48 -4.21 26.06
C ASN A 581 27.49 -3.92 27.20
N GLU A 582 26.95 -4.97 27.82
CA GLU A 582 25.98 -4.81 28.93
C GLU A 582 26.63 -4.22 30.18
N GLU A 583 27.87 -4.62 30.49
CA GLU A 583 28.65 -4.04 31.59
C GLU A 583 28.93 -2.55 31.35
N SER A 584 29.37 -2.20 30.14
CA SER A 584 29.58 -0.79 29.74
C SER A 584 28.30 0.02 29.84
N LYS A 585 27.17 -0.56 29.42
CA LYS A 585 25.87 0.10 29.47
C LYS A 585 25.40 0.29 30.91
N ALA A 586 25.54 -0.73 31.76
CA ALA A 586 25.20 -0.64 33.18
C ALA A 586 26.02 0.46 33.89
N MET A 587 27.33 0.54 33.63
CA MET A 587 28.19 1.58 34.20
C MET A 587 27.81 2.99 33.74
N ARG A 588 27.39 3.17 32.48
CA ARG A 588 26.89 4.46 31.97
C ARG A 588 25.53 4.85 32.53
N VAL A 589 24.65 3.88 32.76
CA VAL A 589 23.34 4.13 33.39
C VAL A 589 23.55 4.53 34.85
N ALA A 590 24.46 3.85 35.56
CA ALA A 590 24.76 4.13 36.96
C ALA A 590 25.29 5.55 37.21
N THR A 591 25.96 6.17 36.22
CA THR A 591 26.48 7.55 36.32
C THR A 591 25.70 8.56 35.49
N ALA A 592 24.58 8.17 34.87
CA ALA A 592 23.82 9.04 33.96
C ALA A 592 23.20 10.25 34.69
N ASP A 593 22.74 10.01 35.91
CA ASP A 593 22.06 10.98 36.78
C ASP A 593 23.03 11.75 37.69
N ASP A 594 24.34 11.45 37.64
CA ASP A 594 25.34 12.16 38.42
C ASP A 594 25.43 13.64 37.97
N VAL A 595 25.21 14.55 38.92
CA VAL A 595 25.35 15.99 38.71
C VAL A 595 26.83 16.35 38.87
N LEU A 596 27.46 16.80 37.77
CA LEU A 596 28.81 17.33 37.83
C LEU A 596 28.79 18.68 38.54
N ASP A 597 29.70 18.87 39.49
CA ASP A 597 29.97 20.18 40.08
C ASP A 597 30.29 21.18 38.95
N LEU A 598 29.68 22.36 38.99
CA LEU A 598 29.90 23.46 38.07
C LEU A 598 31.38 23.90 37.98
N ARG A 599 32.18 23.59 39.01
CA ARG A 599 33.63 23.85 39.05
C ARG A 599 34.48 22.68 38.54
N SER A 600 33.91 21.49 38.38
CA SER A 600 34.61 20.29 37.92
C SER A 600 34.56 20.14 36.40
N HIS A 601 35.73 19.97 35.79
CA HIS A 601 35.87 19.71 34.36
C HIS A 601 36.11 18.22 34.04
N ASP A 602 36.10 17.35 35.06
CA ASP A 602 36.31 15.90 34.90
C ASP A 602 35.02 15.21 34.42
N ILE A 603 34.67 15.45 33.16
CA ILE A 603 33.49 14.86 32.51
C ILE A 603 33.64 13.37 32.21
N ILE A 604 34.85 12.82 32.28
CA ILE A 604 35.15 11.45 31.86
C ILE A 604 34.46 10.44 32.76
N ARG A 605 34.36 10.73 34.07
CA ARG A 605 33.60 9.94 35.05
C ARG A 605 32.15 9.71 34.65
N ARG A 606 31.55 10.69 33.98
CA ARG A 606 30.16 10.65 33.53
C ARG A 606 30.01 10.05 32.14
N VAL A 607 30.84 10.49 31.18
CA VAL A 607 30.66 10.15 29.77
C VAL A 607 31.25 8.78 29.43
N LEU A 608 32.36 8.40 30.07
CA LEU A 608 33.10 7.16 29.79
C LEU A 608 33.53 6.41 31.08
N PRO A 609 32.60 6.16 32.03
CA PRO A 609 32.92 5.55 33.33
C PRO A 609 33.62 4.20 33.20
N GLN A 610 33.22 3.40 32.20
CA GLN A 610 33.78 2.07 31.96
C GLN A 610 35.27 2.12 31.58
N TYR A 611 35.70 3.12 30.80
CA TYR A 611 37.10 3.24 30.42
C TYR A 611 37.95 3.70 31.60
N GLN A 612 37.44 4.60 32.43
CA GLN A 612 38.16 5.03 33.63
C GLN A 612 38.36 3.87 34.63
N ALA A 613 37.31 3.09 34.89
CA ALA A 613 37.39 1.93 35.77
C ALA A 613 38.34 0.86 35.24
N TRP A 614 38.27 0.54 33.94
CA TRP A 614 39.15 -0.48 33.35
C TRP A 614 40.59 0.00 33.21
N MET A 615 40.85 1.28 32.95
CA MET A 615 42.21 1.84 32.99
C MET A 615 42.81 1.75 34.39
N ALA A 616 42.03 2.01 35.44
CA ALA A 616 42.48 1.85 36.82
C ALA A 616 42.78 0.38 37.15
N ALA A 617 41.99 -0.56 36.63
CA ALA A 617 42.13 -1.99 36.92
C ALA A 617 43.19 -2.73 36.06
N HIS A 618 43.45 -2.26 34.84
CA HIS A 618 44.23 -2.99 33.83
C HIS A 618 45.35 -2.19 33.18
N GLY A 619 45.50 -0.91 33.53
CA GLY A 619 46.52 -0.01 33.01
C GLY A 619 46.08 0.75 31.75
N LYS A 620 47.00 1.56 31.20
CA LYS A 620 46.74 2.44 30.05
C LYS A 620 46.48 1.70 28.73
N VAL A 621 46.81 0.40 28.66
CA VAL A 621 46.58 -0.44 27.49
C VAL A 621 45.89 -1.72 27.95
N PHE A 622 44.66 -1.93 27.50
CA PHE A 622 43.86 -3.07 27.93
C PHE A 622 42.92 -3.59 26.84
N LEU A 623 42.60 -4.88 26.91
CA LEU A 623 41.72 -5.56 25.96
C LEU A 623 40.26 -5.48 26.40
N SER A 624 39.35 -5.12 25.50
CA SER A 624 37.91 -5.08 25.72
C SER A 624 37.15 -5.77 24.58
N TRP A 625 35.85 -6.01 24.75
CA TRP A 625 35.04 -6.76 23.79
C TRP A 625 33.77 -6.00 23.40
N VAL A 626 33.60 -5.77 22.09
CA VAL A 626 32.37 -5.21 21.51
C VAL A 626 31.60 -6.36 20.84
N GLY A 627 30.62 -6.92 21.55
CA GLY A 627 30.08 -8.24 21.20
C GLY A 627 31.20 -9.29 21.22
N TYR A 628 31.35 -10.07 20.15
CA TYR A 628 32.42 -11.04 19.98
C TYR A 628 33.73 -10.47 19.38
N ARG A 629 33.77 -9.17 19.05
CA ARG A 629 34.93 -8.54 18.42
C ARG A 629 35.89 -8.00 19.49
N PRO A 630 37.19 -8.39 19.46
CA PRO A 630 38.19 -7.80 20.36
C PRO A 630 38.47 -6.35 19.97
N ALA A 631 38.59 -5.49 20.98
CA ALA A 631 38.96 -4.08 20.84
C ALA A 631 40.05 -3.74 21.85
N LEU A 632 41.21 -3.31 21.35
CA LEU A 632 42.31 -2.86 22.20
C LEU A 632 42.14 -1.37 22.52
N CYS A 633 42.00 -1.04 23.79
CA CYS A 633 41.99 0.34 24.24
C CYS A 633 43.42 0.81 24.50
N VAL A 634 43.81 1.93 23.90
CA VAL A 634 45.16 2.49 23.98
C VAL A 634 45.07 3.93 24.48
N ALA A 635 45.49 4.14 25.74
CA ALA A 635 45.65 5.46 26.36
C ALA A 635 47.14 5.83 26.55
N ASP A 636 48.05 5.02 26.00
CA ASP A 636 49.46 5.33 25.90
C ASP A 636 49.74 6.26 24.71
N TYR A 637 50.46 7.36 24.95
CA TYR A 637 50.66 8.41 23.96
C TYR A 637 51.49 7.94 22.77
N ASP A 638 52.58 7.21 23.00
CA ASP A 638 53.49 6.78 21.94
C ASP A 638 52.83 5.74 21.04
N MET A 639 52.08 4.80 21.63
CA MET A 639 51.27 3.86 20.87
C MET A 639 50.14 4.55 20.10
N ALA A 640 49.43 5.51 20.71
CA ALA A 640 48.38 6.26 20.02
C ALA A 640 48.94 7.07 18.84
N LYS A 641 50.10 7.70 19.02
CA LYS A 641 50.82 8.44 17.96
C LYS A 641 51.22 7.52 16.80
N GLN A 642 51.71 6.32 17.09
CA GLN A 642 52.03 5.32 16.06
C GLN A 642 50.79 4.93 15.27
N ILE A 643 49.69 4.56 15.94
CA ILE A 643 48.42 4.18 15.31
C ILE A 643 47.86 5.31 14.44
N LEU A 644 47.81 6.54 14.97
CA LEU A 644 47.22 7.69 14.28
C LEU A 644 48.10 8.23 13.14
N SER A 645 49.41 7.99 13.19
CA SER A 645 50.30 8.35 12.07
C SER A 645 50.10 7.45 10.84
N ASN A 646 49.55 6.24 11.04
CA ASN A 646 49.12 5.25 10.04
C ASN A 646 49.95 5.19 8.74
N LYS A 647 51.27 5.25 8.84
CA LYS A 647 52.17 5.29 7.66
C LYS A 647 52.21 3.97 6.88
N THR A 648 51.77 2.87 7.50
CA THR A 648 51.87 1.50 6.97
C THR A 648 50.55 0.95 6.43
N GLY A 649 49.43 1.69 6.57
CA GLY A 649 48.09 1.24 6.15
C GLY A 649 47.50 0.10 7.00
N LEU A 650 48.19 -0.32 8.07
CA LEU A 650 47.79 -1.44 8.93
C LEU A 650 46.66 -1.09 9.92
N HIS A 651 46.38 0.21 10.11
CA HIS A 651 45.34 0.69 11.04
C HIS A 651 44.20 1.36 10.28
N SER A 652 43.35 0.57 9.63
CA SER A 652 42.15 1.10 8.97
C SER A 652 41.09 1.55 9.98
N LYS A 653 40.31 2.54 9.58
CA LYS A 653 39.12 3.03 10.27
C LYS A 653 38.10 1.91 10.36
N THR A 654 37.45 1.84 11.52
CA THR A 654 36.43 0.84 11.78
C THR A 654 35.24 1.02 10.84
N ASP A 655 34.78 -0.08 10.22
CA ASP A 655 33.52 -0.10 9.48
C ASP A 655 32.37 0.31 10.42
N PRO A 656 31.70 1.45 10.15
CA PRO A 656 30.67 1.97 11.05
C PRO A 656 29.36 1.15 10.95
N GLY A 657 29.30 0.18 10.04
CA GLY A 657 28.11 -0.62 9.77
C GLY A 657 27.05 0.18 9.01
N PRO A 658 26.02 -0.50 8.48
CA PRO A 658 25.07 0.10 7.55
C PRO A 658 24.26 1.26 8.15
N ASN A 659 24.01 1.23 9.47
CA ASN A 659 23.17 2.23 10.14
C ASN A 659 23.87 3.58 10.33
N ILE A 660 25.14 3.57 10.75
CA ILE A 660 25.92 4.81 10.93
C ILE A 660 26.34 5.34 9.55
N MET A 661 26.64 4.45 8.59
CA MET A 661 26.92 4.83 7.21
C MET A 661 25.72 5.53 6.55
N ALA A 662 24.49 5.08 6.85
CA ALA A 662 23.27 5.74 6.38
C ALA A 662 23.02 7.12 7.01
N LEU A 663 23.48 7.34 8.25
CA LEU A 663 23.28 8.60 8.98
C LEU A 663 24.28 9.68 8.57
N LEU A 664 25.56 9.32 8.48
CA LEU A 664 26.65 10.29 8.32
C LEU A 664 27.22 10.32 6.89
N GLY A 665 26.85 9.35 6.05
CA GLY A 665 27.49 9.10 4.76
C GLY A 665 28.95 8.66 4.93
N LYS A 666 29.62 8.32 3.82
CA LYS A 666 31.02 7.85 3.87
C LYS A 666 31.97 8.96 4.34
N GLY A 667 31.86 10.16 3.76
CA GLY A 667 32.46 11.42 4.25
C GLY A 667 33.95 11.39 4.62
N LEU A 668 34.50 12.49 5.14
CA LEU A 668 35.91 12.50 5.63
C LEU A 668 36.13 11.58 6.84
N VAL A 669 35.06 11.26 7.56
CA VAL A 669 35.09 10.43 8.77
C VAL A 669 35.37 8.97 8.42
N PHE A 670 34.78 8.39 7.37
CA PHE A 670 34.91 6.97 7.04
C PHE A 670 35.60 6.65 5.70
N THR A 671 35.93 7.64 4.86
CA THR A 671 36.80 7.39 3.68
C THR A 671 38.27 7.23 4.08
N GLU A 672 39.01 6.44 3.29
CA GLU A 672 40.45 6.17 3.46
C GLU A 672 41.23 6.39 2.16
N GLY A 673 42.58 6.35 2.24
CA GLY A 673 43.47 6.41 1.08
C GLY A 673 43.22 7.60 0.16
N ASP A 674 43.25 7.36 -1.15
CA ASP A 674 43.10 8.38 -2.19
C ASP A 674 41.72 9.06 -2.17
N GLU A 675 40.68 8.35 -1.77
CA GLU A 675 39.31 8.89 -1.64
C GLU A 675 39.26 9.92 -0.51
N TRP A 676 39.90 9.65 0.61
CA TRP A 676 40.03 10.61 1.71
C TRP A 676 40.90 11.81 1.33
N ALA A 677 42.04 11.59 0.67
CA ALA A 677 42.93 12.66 0.25
C ALA A 677 42.23 13.63 -0.71
N ARG A 678 41.42 13.10 -1.62
CA ARG A 678 40.58 13.88 -2.56
C ARG A 678 39.54 14.70 -1.80
N HIS A 679 38.76 14.09 -0.91
CA HIS A 679 37.77 14.81 -0.10
C HIS A 679 38.42 15.91 0.75
N ARG A 680 39.58 15.66 1.34
CA ARG A 680 40.26 16.65 2.18
C ARG A 680 40.79 17.82 1.37
N ARG A 681 41.35 17.58 0.18
CA ARG A 681 41.84 18.63 -0.71
C ARG A 681 40.73 19.59 -1.16
N VAL A 682 39.51 19.08 -1.39
CA VAL A 682 38.34 19.90 -1.77
C VAL A 682 37.82 20.74 -0.60
N VAL A 683 37.79 20.16 0.60
CA VAL A 683 37.18 20.80 1.78
C VAL A 683 38.14 21.77 2.47
N HIS A 684 39.43 21.47 2.53
CA HIS A 684 40.44 22.23 3.28
C HIS A 684 40.47 23.75 2.98
N PRO A 685 40.37 24.22 1.72
CA PRO A 685 40.38 25.66 1.41
C PRO A 685 39.20 26.45 2.01
N ALA A 686 38.11 25.79 2.43
CA ALA A 686 36.98 26.44 3.08
C ALA A 686 37.23 26.74 4.57
N PHE A 687 38.25 26.14 5.16
CA PHE A 687 38.60 26.24 6.58
C PHE A 687 39.94 26.95 6.82
N THR A 688 40.50 27.61 5.80
CA THR A 688 41.68 28.47 5.98
C THR A 688 41.31 29.73 6.75
N MET A 689 42.22 30.19 7.61
CA MET A 689 41.99 31.35 8.48
C MET A 689 41.57 32.60 7.73
N ASP A 690 42.10 32.81 6.52
CA ASP A 690 41.78 33.98 5.71
C ASP A 690 40.31 34.00 5.26
N LYS A 691 39.71 32.84 4.95
CA LYS A 691 38.28 32.75 4.59
C LYS A 691 37.36 32.81 5.80
N LEU A 692 37.84 32.39 6.98
CA LEU A 692 37.05 32.44 8.22
C LEU A 692 36.99 33.86 8.80
N LYS A 693 38.04 34.68 8.64
CA LYS A 693 38.06 36.11 9.02
C LYS A 693 37.07 36.98 8.22
N VAL A 694 36.81 36.65 6.95
CA VAL A 694 35.85 37.41 6.11
C VAL A 694 34.40 37.20 6.58
N ARG A 695 34.09 36.07 7.24
CA ARG A 695 32.75 35.77 7.75
C ARG A 695 32.46 36.39 9.12
N SER A 696 33.46 36.61 9.97
CA SER A 696 33.25 37.25 11.28
C SER A 696 32.83 38.72 11.15
N GLY A 697 33.26 39.45 10.12
CA GLY A 697 32.82 40.83 9.86
C GLY A 697 31.33 40.98 9.51
N ARG A 698 30.66 39.93 9.02
CA ARG A 698 29.21 39.93 8.75
C ARG A 698 28.36 39.52 9.95
N LEU A 699 28.95 38.87 10.96
CA LEU A 699 28.23 38.43 12.17
C LEU A 699 28.00 39.59 13.15
N THR A 700 28.85 40.61 13.16
CA THR A 700 28.70 41.79 14.02
C THR A 700 27.45 42.62 13.71
N LEU A 701 26.90 42.52 12.48
CA LEU A 701 25.69 43.24 12.08
C LEU A 701 24.38 42.57 12.53
N CYS A 702 24.40 41.30 12.93
CA CYS A 702 23.18 40.58 13.36
C CYS A 702 22.92 40.61 14.88
N VAL A 703 23.91 40.99 15.69
CA VAL A 703 23.76 40.98 17.17
C VAL A 703 23.21 42.31 17.70
N ALA A 704 23.20 43.39 16.91
CA ALA A 704 22.63 44.69 17.31
C ALA A 704 21.09 44.78 17.19
N ARG A 705 20.38 43.66 17.00
CA ARG A 705 18.92 43.63 16.83
C ARG A 705 18.18 42.60 17.68
N PHE A 706 18.80 42.12 18.76
CA PHE A 706 18.12 41.33 19.80
C PHE A 706 18.34 41.94 21.18
#